data_AF-A0A9E2JNI4-F1
#
_entry.id   AF-A0A9E2JNI4-F1
#
_cell.length_a   1.000
_cell.length_b   1.000
_cell.length_c   1.000
_cell.angle_alpha   90.00
_cell.angle_beta   90.00
_cell.angle_gamma   90.00
#
_symmetry.space_group_name_H-M   'P 1'
#
loop_
_entity.id
_entity.type
_entity.pdbx_description
1 polymer ?
#
loop_
_entity_poly.entity_id
_entity_poly.type
_entity_poly.pdbx_seq_one_letter_code
_entity_poly.pdbx_strand_id
1 'polypeptide(L)'
;MTQHAIDETPCTAIPVRDGCQLSARIWQPVDSAPVPAILEILPYRKRDGTETRDATTHPIYAAHGYACLRVDLRGTGESEGLFDDEYSEQELCDIEDVIAWIAAQPWCTGAVGIMGISWGGFNGLQVAARRPDALKAVISACSSVDRFADDIHYKGGCELTESVNWATHIMSWFSLPPDPEQTGNWRDVWLNRLENTPFAAAEWARHRTRDAYWRHASICEDFAAIDTPILSIAGWHDGYRNTPAKLLEGVTNAPVKAIIGPWNHKYPHIATPKPRIDFIGESLRWWDRWLKGIDTGVEADPALRAYVMDSMAPARTYPERAGRWVGLPDWPAPQVTTHDLPLGDGSLGGNGLSAPVSVTTDARAGEAIGRYFPCAYGALELPGDQRDDDARAACFDSEPLDAPFTVLGAPVLRLRLSSDQPFGQLVVRLCDVAPDGASTLICYGLLNLQFRDGFAQAVPLTPGAPVDATVTLDQMAYRLPGGHRLRLAVQTSCWPLVWPAPGQVTLSLLNGTLSLPELTGDAQSITFDAPRPLPESILREHRAELEQVERACENGHDVIRIRSDFGAYENIETGLLQDCLLEETYAIDPQDVAKASILSVWTRKMSRGDFNVATIVTARFETDASQFRLITRLEAFDGDSKLFERTFEDTIERNAG
;
A
#
# COMPACT_ATOMS: atom_id res chain seq x y z
N MET A 1 -31.80 8.99 -12.15
CA MET A 1 -32.39 8.14 -11.10
C MET A 1 -32.90 9.04 -9.98
N THR A 2 -33.96 8.64 -9.29
CA THR A 2 -34.50 9.38 -8.14
C THR A 2 -33.55 9.19 -6.95
N GLN A 3 -33.10 10.29 -6.32
CA GLN A 3 -32.33 10.20 -5.08
C GLN A 3 -33.28 9.92 -3.91
N HIS A 4 -32.89 9.00 -3.05
CA HIS A 4 -33.62 8.68 -1.82
C HIS A 4 -33.15 9.60 -0.68
N ALA A 5 -34.07 9.96 0.21
CA ALA A 5 -33.67 10.39 1.56
C ALA A 5 -32.98 9.20 2.25
N ILE A 6 -31.99 9.48 3.11
CA ILE A 6 -31.24 8.45 3.82
C ILE A 6 -31.45 8.60 5.32
N ASP A 7 -31.49 7.47 6.01
CA ASP A 7 -31.34 7.39 7.46
C ASP A 7 -29.93 6.88 7.77
N GLU A 8 -29.37 7.37 8.87
CA GLU A 8 -28.05 6.98 9.33
C GLU A 8 -28.15 6.45 10.76
N THR A 9 -27.69 5.22 10.95
CA THR A 9 -27.56 4.59 12.27
C THR A 9 -26.08 4.52 12.65
N PRO A 10 -25.60 5.33 13.62
CA PRO A 10 -24.18 5.43 13.96
C PRO A 10 -23.54 4.15 14.51
N CYS A 11 -24.35 3.30 15.17
CA CYS A 11 -23.90 2.07 15.80
C CYS A 11 -24.99 0.99 15.73
N THR A 12 -24.66 -0.15 15.14
CA THR A 12 -25.47 -1.38 15.09
C THR A 12 -24.59 -2.56 15.43
N ALA A 13 -25.03 -3.40 16.37
CA ALA A 13 -24.32 -4.63 16.72
C ALA A 13 -24.64 -5.75 15.72
N ILE A 14 -23.59 -6.40 15.22
CA ILE A 14 -23.65 -7.55 14.31
C ILE A 14 -23.03 -8.76 15.02
N PRO A 15 -23.84 -9.76 15.40
CA PRO A 15 -23.31 -10.98 16.00
C PRO A 15 -22.64 -11.85 14.94
N VAL A 16 -21.41 -12.31 15.22
CA VAL A 16 -20.70 -13.30 14.41
C VAL A 16 -20.74 -14.69 15.07
N ARG A 17 -20.23 -15.73 14.40
CA ARG A 17 -20.48 -17.15 14.74
C ARG A 17 -20.05 -17.59 16.14
N ASP A 18 -19.09 -16.90 16.75
CA ASP A 18 -18.59 -17.16 18.10
C ASP A 18 -19.31 -16.34 19.20
N GLY A 19 -20.28 -15.50 18.80
CA GLY A 19 -21.06 -14.65 19.70
C GLY A 19 -20.48 -13.26 19.93
N CYS A 20 -19.31 -12.94 19.38
CA CYS A 20 -18.75 -11.59 19.40
C CYS A 20 -19.66 -10.61 18.63
N GLN A 21 -19.78 -9.38 19.14
CA GLN A 21 -20.54 -8.32 18.48
C GLN A 21 -19.61 -7.34 17.75
N LEU A 22 -19.72 -7.27 16.42
CA LEU A 22 -19.05 -6.23 15.64
C LEU A 22 -19.94 -5.00 15.52
N SER A 23 -19.33 -3.82 15.50
CA SER A 23 -20.02 -2.55 15.44
C SER A 23 -20.02 -1.97 14.02
N ALA A 24 -21.22 -1.72 13.49
CA ALA A 24 -21.44 -1.16 12.17
C ALA A 24 -22.08 0.24 12.23
N ARG A 25 -21.64 1.13 11.35
CA ARG A 25 -22.35 2.35 10.98
C ARG A 25 -23.09 2.07 9.67
N ILE A 26 -24.38 2.39 9.62
CA ILE A 26 -25.25 1.99 8.51
C ILE A 26 -25.93 3.23 7.92
N TRP A 27 -25.86 3.39 6.60
CA TRP A 27 -26.64 4.34 5.83
C TRP A 27 -27.67 3.59 4.98
N GLN A 28 -28.96 3.94 5.11
CA GLN A 28 -30.04 3.23 4.42
C GLN A 28 -31.02 4.19 3.75
N PRO A 29 -31.55 3.87 2.56
CA PRO A 29 -32.61 4.66 1.94
C PRO A 29 -33.94 4.52 2.68
N VAL A 30 -34.55 5.65 3.02
CA VAL A 30 -35.83 5.74 3.74
C VAL A 30 -37.00 5.27 2.87
N ASP A 31 -37.98 4.59 3.48
CA ASP A 31 -39.23 4.12 2.86
C ASP A 31 -39.02 3.34 1.53
N SER A 32 -37.94 2.57 1.47
CA SER A 32 -37.56 1.79 0.30
C SER A 32 -38.00 0.33 0.39
N ALA A 33 -38.22 -0.31 -0.76
CA ALA A 33 -38.22 -1.78 -0.85
C ALA A 33 -36.80 -2.31 -0.52
N PRO A 34 -36.63 -3.60 -0.20
CA PRO A 34 -35.30 -4.15 0.08
C PRO A 34 -34.28 -3.79 -1.02
N VAL A 35 -33.10 -3.36 -0.61
CA VAL A 35 -32.01 -2.89 -1.48
C VAL A 35 -30.76 -3.78 -1.34
N PRO A 36 -29.89 -3.88 -2.36
CA PRO A 36 -28.57 -4.49 -2.17
C PRO A 36 -27.72 -3.70 -1.18
N ALA A 37 -26.70 -4.36 -0.63
CA ALA A 37 -25.80 -3.76 0.35
C ALA A 37 -24.37 -3.59 -0.16
N ILE A 38 -23.66 -2.58 0.34
CA ILE A 38 -22.24 -2.34 0.11
C ILE A 38 -21.53 -2.33 1.46
N LEU A 39 -20.57 -3.22 1.66
CA LEU A 39 -19.79 -3.39 2.88
C LEU A 39 -18.38 -2.80 2.70
N GLU A 40 -17.90 -2.07 3.71
CA GLU A 40 -16.47 -1.81 3.93
C GLU A 40 -16.12 -2.16 5.38
N ILE A 41 -15.13 -3.04 5.57
CA ILE A 41 -14.71 -3.57 6.88
C ILE A 41 -13.18 -3.55 7.00
N LEU A 42 -12.69 -2.83 8.01
CA LEU A 42 -11.26 -2.56 8.25
C LEU A 42 -11.08 -1.95 9.67
N PRO A 43 -9.85 -1.87 10.20
CA PRO A 43 -9.64 -1.62 11.63
C PRO A 43 -9.42 -0.14 12.03
N TYR A 44 -9.53 0.80 11.07
CA TYR A 44 -9.24 2.23 11.27
C TYR A 44 -10.44 3.07 11.75
N ARG A 45 -11.33 2.48 12.53
CA ARG A 45 -12.38 3.15 13.33
C ARG A 45 -13.38 4.02 12.52
N LYS A 46 -14.65 3.60 12.47
CA LYS A 46 -15.71 4.19 11.62
C LYS A 46 -16.29 5.55 12.10
N ARG A 47 -16.13 5.89 13.38
CA ARG A 47 -16.70 7.13 14.00
C ARG A 47 -15.66 8.22 14.26
N ASP A 48 -14.40 7.94 13.95
CA ASP A 48 -13.33 8.91 14.08
C ASP A 48 -12.32 8.79 12.92
N GLY A 49 -11.52 7.73 12.88
CA GLY A 49 -10.38 7.60 11.98
C GLY A 49 -10.73 7.64 10.49
N THR A 50 -11.83 7.01 10.07
CA THR A 50 -12.24 6.94 8.65
C THR A 50 -13.48 7.76 8.30
N GLU A 51 -14.06 8.46 9.26
CA GLU A 51 -15.36 9.14 9.12
C GLU A 51 -15.40 10.14 7.96
N THR A 52 -14.40 11.02 7.84
CA THR A 52 -14.37 12.04 6.78
C THR A 52 -14.28 11.44 5.39
N ARG A 53 -13.52 10.34 5.25
CA ARG A 53 -13.40 9.58 4.01
C ARG A 53 -14.73 8.89 3.68
N ASP A 54 -15.34 8.25 4.67
CA ASP A 54 -16.58 7.48 4.52
C ASP A 54 -17.75 8.38 4.09
N ALA A 55 -17.80 9.62 4.61
CA ALA A 55 -18.77 10.64 4.20
C ALA A 55 -18.70 10.99 2.70
N THR A 56 -17.55 10.79 2.04
CA THR A 56 -17.40 11.04 0.59
C THR A 56 -17.96 9.93 -0.30
N THR A 57 -18.39 8.79 0.27
CA THR A 57 -18.81 7.60 -0.48
C THR A 57 -20.16 7.06 -0.02
N HIS A 58 -20.25 6.45 1.16
CA HIS A 58 -21.40 5.67 1.62
C HIS A 58 -22.74 6.42 1.60
N PRO A 59 -22.84 7.69 2.04
CA PRO A 59 -24.11 8.43 1.96
C PRO A 59 -24.61 8.59 0.52
N ILE A 60 -23.69 8.77 -0.44
CA ILE A 60 -24.04 8.94 -1.85
C ILE A 60 -24.55 7.63 -2.43
N TYR A 61 -23.88 6.51 -2.15
CA TYR A 61 -24.38 5.19 -2.55
C TYR A 61 -25.74 4.91 -1.93
N ALA A 62 -25.93 5.22 -0.64
CA ALA A 62 -27.22 5.02 0.02
C ALA A 62 -28.36 5.80 -0.65
N ALA A 63 -28.12 7.06 -1.01
CA ALA A 63 -29.06 7.88 -1.76
C ALA A 63 -29.39 7.32 -3.17
N HIS A 64 -28.55 6.41 -3.71
CA HIS A 64 -28.78 5.69 -4.98
C HIS A 64 -29.40 4.29 -4.80
N GLY A 65 -29.99 4.02 -3.63
CA GLY A 65 -30.74 2.79 -3.38
C GLY A 65 -29.85 1.61 -3.02
N TYR A 66 -28.92 1.82 -2.09
CA TYR A 66 -28.06 0.80 -1.49
C TYR A 66 -28.11 0.91 0.04
N ALA A 67 -28.00 -0.19 0.78
CA ALA A 67 -27.64 -0.11 2.19
C ALA A 67 -26.11 -0.11 2.30
N CYS A 68 -25.50 0.90 2.93
CA CYS A 68 -24.05 0.96 3.07
C CYS A 68 -23.65 0.68 4.52
N LEU A 69 -22.64 -0.16 4.72
CA LEU A 69 -22.17 -0.55 6.03
C LEU A 69 -20.66 -0.33 6.14
N ARG A 70 -20.28 0.44 7.16
CA ARG A 70 -18.89 0.56 7.60
C ARG A 70 -18.73 -0.17 8.94
N VAL A 71 -17.91 -1.22 8.97
CA VAL A 71 -17.78 -2.10 10.15
C VAL A 71 -16.37 -2.00 10.74
N ASP A 72 -16.28 -1.80 12.05
CA ASP A 72 -15.01 -1.92 12.76
C ASP A 72 -14.66 -3.41 12.91
N LEU A 73 -13.42 -3.78 12.60
CA LEU A 73 -12.96 -5.14 12.83
C LEU A 73 -12.94 -5.48 14.32
N ARG A 74 -12.98 -6.78 14.62
CA ARG A 74 -12.86 -7.32 15.96
C ARG A 74 -11.71 -6.66 16.73
N GLY A 75 -11.98 -6.27 17.97
CA GLY A 75 -10.99 -5.61 18.84
C GLY A 75 -10.66 -4.17 18.49
N THR A 76 -11.34 -3.56 17.51
CA THR A 76 -11.10 -2.18 17.08
C THR A 76 -12.36 -1.34 17.17
N GLY A 77 -12.20 -0.02 17.32
CA GLY A 77 -13.32 0.91 17.48
C GLY A 77 -14.30 0.41 18.56
N GLU A 78 -15.58 0.38 18.22
CA GLU A 78 -16.67 -0.09 19.08
C GLU A 78 -16.94 -1.60 18.99
N SER A 79 -16.21 -2.38 18.18
CA SER A 79 -16.40 -3.84 18.06
C SER A 79 -15.84 -4.60 19.26
N GLU A 80 -16.53 -5.63 19.73
CA GLU A 80 -16.03 -6.48 20.82
C GLU A 80 -14.79 -7.31 20.41
N GLY A 81 -14.26 -8.07 21.36
CA GLY A 81 -13.16 -9.00 21.13
C GLY A 81 -11.77 -8.35 21.13
N LEU A 82 -10.82 -9.07 20.57
CA LEU A 82 -9.40 -8.74 20.51
C LEU A 82 -8.93 -8.84 19.06
N PHE A 83 -8.06 -7.92 18.67
CA PHE A 83 -7.30 -8.04 17.43
C PHE A 83 -6.23 -9.12 17.63
N ASP A 84 -6.10 -10.04 16.67
CA ASP A 84 -5.12 -11.12 16.72
C ASP A 84 -3.94 -10.87 15.76
N ASP A 85 -4.20 -10.71 14.46
CA ASP A 85 -3.19 -10.44 13.44
C ASP A 85 -3.82 -9.87 12.16
N GLU A 86 -2.98 -9.41 11.25
CA GLU A 86 -3.39 -8.91 9.95
C GLU A 86 -3.86 -10.05 9.02
N TYR A 87 -5.09 -9.90 8.51
CA TYR A 87 -5.74 -10.85 7.59
C TYR A 87 -5.82 -12.27 8.15
N SER A 88 -6.10 -12.40 9.45
CA SER A 88 -6.19 -13.69 10.13
C SER A 88 -7.39 -14.51 9.65
N GLU A 89 -7.36 -15.83 9.87
CA GLU A 89 -8.53 -16.68 9.60
C GLU A 89 -9.76 -16.22 10.40
N GLN A 90 -9.57 -15.67 11.61
CA GLN A 90 -10.65 -15.12 12.42
C GLN A 90 -11.26 -13.88 11.75
N GLU A 91 -10.43 -12.95 11.28
CA GLU A 91 -10.88 -11.77 10.54
C GLU A 91 -11.68 -12.18 9.28
N LEU A 92 -11.17 -13.12 8.48
CA LEU A 92 -11.85 -13.57 7.27
C LEU A 92 -13.18 -14.26 7.58
N CYS A 93 -13.26 -15.07 8.65
CA CYS A 93 -14.50 -15.66 9.13
C CYS A 93 -15.52 -14.61 9.59
N ASP A 94 -15.07 -13.57 10.30
CA ASP A 94 -15.92 -12.48 10.75
C ASP A 94 -16.52 -11.73 9.55
N ILE A 95 -15.73 -11.50 8.48
CA ILE A 95 -16.22 -10.86 7.26
C ILE A 95 -17.29 -11.72 6.56
N GLU A 96 -17.10 -13.04 6.47
CA GLU A 96 -18.12 -13.97 5.95
C GLU A 96 -19.42 -13.89 6.75
N ASP A 97 -19.33 -13.84 8.08
CA ASP A 97 -20.48 -13.76 8.97
C ASP A 97 -21.22 -12.42 8.82
N VAL A 98 -20.48 -11.32 8.68
CA VAL A 98 -21.07 -10.00 8.39
C VAL A 98 -21.80 -10.01 7.05
N ILE A 99 -21.20 -10.57 6.00
CA ILE A 99 -21.85 -10.70 4.68
C ILE A 99 -23.14 -11.53 4.79
N ALA A 100 -23.11 -12.66 5.49
CA ALA A 100 -24.28 -13.51 5.72
C ALA A 100 -25.36 -12.79 6.55
N TRP A 101 -24.96 -12.07 7.61
CA TRP A 101 -25.88 -11.30 8.44
C TRP A 101 -26.58 -10.20 7.64
N ILE A 102 -25.83 -9.45 6.82
CA ILE A 102 -26.37 -8.41 5.93
C ILE A 102 -27.40 -9.02 4.97
N ALA A 103 -27.05 -10.13 4.33
CA ALA A 103 -27.92 -10.79 3.35
C ALA A 103 -29.22 -11.32 3.96
N ALA A 104 -29.23 -11.64 5.25
CA ALA A 104 -30.39 -12.11 5.98
C ALA A 104 -31.33 -10.99 6.47
N GLN A 105 -30.92 -9.72 6.39
CA GLN A 105 -31.75 -8.62 6.88
C GLN A 105 -32.97 -8.37 5.98
N PRO A 106 -34.14 -8.01 6.56
CA PRO A 106 -35.36 -7.79 5.79
C PRO A 106 -35.28 -6.60 4.83
N TRP A 107 -34.36 -5.68 5.06
CA TRP A 107 -34.09 -4.54 4.18
C TRP A 107 -33.10 -4.87 3.06
N CYS A 108 -32.47 -6.06 3.06
CA CYS A 108 -31.49 -6.47 2.06
C CYS A 108 -32.14 -7.34 0.98
N THR A 109 -31.70 -7.20 -0.27
CA THR A 109 -32.09 -8.11 -1.37
C THR A 109 -31.42 -9.47 -1.30
N GLY A 110 -30.44 -9.64 -0.41
CA GLY A 110 -29.53 -10.80 -0.36
C GLY A 110 -28.27 -10.63 -1.21
N ALA A 111 -28.16 -9.57 -2.01
CA ALA A 111 -26.95 -9.25 -2.77
C ALA A 111 -26.07 -8.24 -2.01
N VAL A 112 -24.81 -8.61 -1.79
CA VAL A 112 -23.81 -7.81 -1.09
C VAL A 112 -22.62 -7.56 -2.02
N GLY A 113 -22.17 -6.31 -2.09
CA GLY A 113 -20.86 -5.95 -2.62
C GLY A 113 -19.90 -5.60 -1.49
N ILE A 114 -18.61 -5.80 -1.69
CA ILE A 114 -17.58 -5.36 -0.75
C ILE A 114 -16.63 -4.37 -1.44
N MET A 115 -16.26 -3.31 -0.73
CA MET A 115 -15.25 -2.38 -1.19
C MET A 115 -14.27 -2.00 -0.09
N GLY A 116 -13.10 -1.53 -0.50
CA GLY A 116 -12.13 -0.96 0.41
C GLY A 116 -10.88 -0.49 -0.28
N ILE A 117 -10.08 0.28 0.45
CA ILE A 117 -8.73 0.67 0.10
C ILE A 117 -7.74 0.04 1.07
N SER A 118 -6.55 -0.33 0.61
CA SER A 118 -5.52 -0.93 1.47
C SER A 118 -6.07 -2.20 2.12
N TRP A 119 -5.99 -2.34 3.45
CA TRP A 119 -6.57 -3.43 4.23
C TRP A 119 -8.00 -3.82 3.80
N GLY A 120 -8.90 -2.84 3.59
CA GLY A 120 -10.26 -3.13 3.12
C GLY A 120 -10.29 -3.71 1.69
N GLY A 121 -9.34 -3.28 0.85
CA GLY A 121 -9.13 -3.82 -0.50
C GLY A 121 -8.56 -5.25 -0.49
N PHE A 122 -7.66 -5.57 0.44
CA PHE A 122 -7.19 -6.94 0.71
C PHE A 122 -8.36 -7.83 1.13
N ASN A 123 -9.10 -7.41 2.16
CA ASN A 123 -10.28 -8.11 2.67
C ASN A 123 -11.28 -8.43 1.55
N GLY A 124 -11.54 -7.46 0.66
CA GLY A 124 -12.41 -7.66 -0.49
C GLY A 124 -11.97 -8.80 -1.42
N LEU A 125 -10.68 -8.88 -1.73
CA LEU A 125 -10.15 -9.97 -2.58
C LEU A 125 -10.08 -11.30 -1.83
N GLN A 126 -9.65 -11.28 -0.58
CA GLN A 126 -9.46 -12.47 0.26
C GLN A 126 -10.77 -13.17 0.54
N VAL A 127 -11.81 -12.42 0.90
CA VAL A 127 -13.14 -13.02 1.11
C VAL A 127 -13.78 -13.46 -0.21
N ALA A 128 -13.49 -12.80 -1.33
CA ALA A 128 -13.96 -13.25 -2.65
C ALA A 128 -13.38 -14.62 -3.03
N ALA A 129 -12.13 -14.91 -2.68
CA ALA A 129 -11.53 -16.24 -2.87
C ALA A 129 -12.21 -17.33 -2.01
N ARG A 130 -12.93 -16.95 -0.95
CA ARG A 130 -13.69 -17.85 -0.06
C ARG A 130 -15.14 -18.08 -0.52
N ARG A 131 -15.60 -17.32 -1.52
CA ARG A 131 -16.90 -17.47 -2.20
C ARG A 131 -18.14 -17.48 -1.29
N PRO A 132 -18.32 -16.50 -0.38
CA PRO A 132 -19.59 -16.39 0.33
C PRO A 132 -20.74 -16.14 -0.65
N ASP A 133 -21.79 -16.96 -0.58
CA ASP A 133 -22.89 -16.98 -1.56
C ASP A 133 -23.52 -15.60 -1.82
N ALA A 134 -23.61 -14.74 -0.81
CA ALA A 134 -24.23 -13.42 -0.93
C ALA A 134 -23.32 -12.36 -1.59
N LEU A 135 -22.02 -12.60 -1.71
CA LEU A 135 -21.08 -11.66 -2.32
C LEU A 135 -21.17 -11.71 -3.85
N LYS A 136 -21.47 -10.58 -4.47
CA LYS A 136 -21.76 -10.49 -5.91
C LYS A 136 -20.82 -9.57 -6.69
N ALA A 137 -20.06 -8.70 -6.01
CA ALA A 137 -19.05 -7.87 -6.64
C ALA A 137 -18.05 -7.30 -5.62
N VAL A 138 -16.84 -7.03 -6.09
CA VAL A 138 -15.75 -6.42 -5.33
C VAL A 138 -15.29 -5.13 -6.02
N ILE A 139 -15.05 -4.07 -5.25
CA ILE A 139 -14.18 -2.95 -5.66
C ILE A 139 -12.97 -2.95 -4.73
N SER A 140 -11.80 -3.30 -5.26
CA SER A 140 -10.57 -3.38 -4.48
C SER A 140 -9.61 -2.27 -4.92
N ALA A 141 -9.29 -1.34 -4.01
CA ALA A 141 -8.41 -0.22 -4.28
C ALA A 141 -7.08 -0.37 -3.52
N CYS A 142 -5.95 -0.12 -4.20
CA CYS A 142 -4.61 -0.06 -3.62
C CYS A 142 -4.36 -1.17 -2.59
N SER A 143 -4.47 -2.44 -2.99
CA SER A 143 -4.19 -3.63 -2.17
C SER A 143 -3.29 -4.59 -2.93
N SER A 144 -2.70 -5.58 -2.27
CA SER A 144 -1.87 -6.60 -2.91
C SER A 144 -2.62 -7.91 -3.19
N VAL A 145 -2.09 -8.71 -4.12
CA VAL A 145 -2.42 -10.12 -4.30
C VAL A 145 -1.36 -11.05 -3.70
N ASP A 146 -0.25 -10.51 -3.21
CA ASP A 146 0.92 -11.24 -2.73
C ASP A 146 1.43 -10.61 -1.44
N ARG A 147 1.17 -11.26 -0.30
CA ARG A 147 1.55 -10.74 1.03
C ARG A 147 3.05 -10.81 1.32
N PHE A 148 3.85 -11.44 0.46
CA PHE A 148 5.29 -11.56 0.68
C PHE A 148 6.14 -10.81 -0.34
N ALA A 149 5.90 -10.99 -1.64
CA ALA A 149 6.82 -10.44 -2.64
C ALA A 149 6.45 -9.01 -3.09
N ASP A 150 5.29 -8.51 -2.68
CA ASP A 150 4.70 -7.27 -3.16
C ASP A 150 3.78 -6.64 -2.09
N ASP A 151 4.26 -6.60 -0.85
CA ASP A 151 3.51 -6.08 0.31
C ASP A 151 4.34 -5.08 1.12
N ILE A 152 3.73 -4.44 2.12
CA ILE A 152 4.38 -3.49 3.04
C ILE A 152 5.52 -4.13 3.86
N HIS A 153 5.50 -5.45 4.02
CA HIS A 153 6.50 -6.19 4.79
C HIS A 153 7.76 -6.49 3.98
N TYR A 154 7.55 -7.04 2.78
CA TYR A 154 8.59 -7.57 1.93
C TYR A 154 8.28 -7.23 0.47
N LYS A 155 9.35 -6.93 -0.29
CA LYS A 155 9.27 -6.73 -1.73
C LYS A 155 10.46 -7.38 -2.42
N GLY A 156 10.19 -8.32 -3.32
CA GLY A 156 11.24 -9.13 -3.94
C GLY A 156 12.10 -9.91 -2.94
N GLY A 157 11.55 -10.25 -1.76
CA GLY A 157 12.27 -10.88 -0.65
C GLY A 157 13.24 -9.97 0.10
N CYS A 158 13.25 -8.67 -0.21
CA CYS A 158 13.89 -7.65 0.62
C CYS A 158 12.91 -7.18 1.70
N GLU A 159 13.38 -7.09 2.95
CA GLU A 159 12.58 -6.59 4.07
C GLU A 159 12.47 -5.07 4.00
N LEU A 160 11.24 -4.56 3.90
CA LEU A 160 10.97 -3.13 3.88
C LEU A 160 11.02 -2.59 5.31
N THR A 161 11.56 -1.38 5.46
CA THR A 161 11.48 -0.66 6.74
C THR A 161 10.05 -0.30 7.11
N GLU A 162 9.17 -0.20 6.11
CA GLU A 162 7.76 0.06 6.32
C GLU A 162 7.08 -1.05 7.13
N SER A 163 7.57 -2.30 7.11
CA SER A 163 7.05 -3.38 7.95
C SER A 163 6.99 -3.00 9.44
N VAL A 164 8.05 -2.36 9.92
CA VAL A 164 8.19 -2.01 11.33
C VAL A 164 7.42 -0.73 11.67
N ASN A 165 7.39 0.24 10.75
CA ASN A 165 6.56 1.43 10.88
C ASN A 165 5.08 1.05 10.87
N TRP A 166 4.70 0.08 10.04
CA TRP A 166 3.35 -0.44 9.94
C TRP A 166 2.88 -1.09 11.23
N ALA A 167 3.70 -1.96 11.82
CA ALA A 167 3.39 -2.58 13.11
C ALA A 167 3.12 -1.52 14.19
N THR A 168 3.92 -0.46 14.20
CA THR A 168 3.76 0.66 15.14
C THR A 168 2.49 1.48 14.84
N HIS A 169 2.22 1.72 13.55
CA HIS A 169 1.04 2.45 13.08
C HIS A 169 -0.26 1.74 13.46
N ILE A 170 -0.39 0.44 13.16
CA ILE A 170 -1.62 -0.31 13.45
C ILE A 170 -1.85 -0.43 14.95
N MET A 171 -0.78 -0.67 15.71
CA MET A 171 -0.85 -0.75 17.17
C MET A 171 -1.32 0.58 17.78
N SER A 172 -0.94 1.72 17.19
CA SER A 172 -1.43 3.03 17.62
C SER A 172 -2.95 3.19 17.42
N TRP A 173 -3.54 2.57 16.41
CA TRP A 173 -5.00 2.57 16.23
C TRP A 173 -5.69 1.65 17.23
N PHE A 174 -5.13 0.45 17.43
CA PHE A 174 -5.74 -0.58 18.28
C PHE A 174 -5.63 -0.24 19.77
N SER A 175 -4.68 0.62 20.13
CA SER A 175 -4.51 1.09 21.49
C SER A 175 -5.58 2.10 21.93
N LEU A 176 -6.40 2.66 21.02
CA LEU A 176 -7.44 3.62 21.39
C LEU A 176 -8.67 2.94 22.01
N PRO A 177 -9.30 3.53 23.04
CA PRO A 177 -10.53 2.98 23.61
C PRO A 177 -11.72 3.09 22.65
N PRO A 178 -12.80 2.31 22.87
CA PRO A 178 -14.10 2.61 22.26
C PRO A 178 -14.66 3.92 22.82
N ASP A 179 -15.56 4.58 22.07
CA ASP A 179 -16.21 5.81 22.54
C ASP A 179 -17.09 5.53 23.80
N PRO A 180 -16.90 6.25 24.92
CA PRO A 180 -17.72 6.12 26.14
C PRO A 180 -19.22 6.36 25.94
N GLU A 181 -19.63 7.17 24.95
CA GLU A 181 -21.06 7.38 24.64
C GLU A 181 -21.70 6.17 23.98
N GLN A 182 -20.90 5.28 23.38
CA GLN A 182 -21.37 4.06 22.73
C GLN A 182 -21.14 2.82 23.59
N THR A 183 -20.10 2.83 24.43
CA THR A 183 -19.68 1.68 25.23
C THR A 183 -19.63 2.04 26.72
N GLY A 184 -20.64 1.60 27.49
CA GLY A 184 -20.75 1.97 28.91
C GLY A 184 -19.58 1.48 29.78
N ASN A 185 -19.00 0.32 29.48
CA ASN A 185 -17.82 -0.25 30.13
C ASN A 185 -16.52 -0.03 29.33
N TRP A 186 -16.43 1.07 28.57
CA TRP A 186 -15.32 1.36 27.65
C TRP A 186 -13.93 1.18 28.28
N ARG A 187 -13.78 1.53 29.57
CA ARG A 187 -12.50 1.47 30.26
C ARG A 187 -12.02 0.03 30.49
N ASP A 188 -12.92 -0.86 30.87
CA ASP A 188 -12.60 -2.27 31.08
C ASP A 188 -12.25 -2.93 29.74
N VAL A 189 -13.02 -2.62 28.69
CA VAL A 189 -12.73 -3.06 27.32
C VAL A 189 -11.36 -2.56 26.87
N TRP A 190 -11.06 -1.28 27.12
CA TRP A 190 -9.80 -0.67 26.75
C TRP A 190 -8.60 -1.32 27.45
N LEU A 191 -8.66 -1.47 28.77
CA LEU A 191 -7.59 -2.12 29.54
C LEU A 191 -7.37 -3.57 29.08
N ASN A 192 -8.45 -4.33 28.87
CA ASN A 192 -8.36 -5.69 28.37
C ASN A 192 -7.70 -5.75 26.97
N ARG A 193 -8.00 -4.80 26.07
CA ARG A 193 -7.33 -4.72 24.77
C ARG A 193 -5.85 -4.41 24.92
N LEU A 194 -5.48 -3.38 25.70
CA LEU A 194 -4.07 -3.01 25.95
C LEU A 194 -3.25 -4.17 26.53
N GLU A 195 -3.85 -4.95 27.45
CA GLU A 195 -3.24 -6.14 28.04
C GLU A 195 -3.00 -7.27 27.04
N ASN A 196 -3.82 -7.36 25.99
CA ASN A 196 -3.82 -8.48 25.04
C ASN A 196 -3.38 -8.10 23.62
N THR A 197 -3.06 -6.83 23.34
CA THR A 197 -2.54 -6.41 22.03
C THR A 197 -1.31 -7.25 21.64
N PRO A 198 -1.26 -7.80 20.40
CA PRO A 198 -0.18 -8.66 19.93
C PRO A 198 1.09 -7.86 19.59
N PHE A 199 2.24 -8.54 19.57
CA PHE A 199 3.52 -7.97 19.12
C PHE A 199 3.78 -8.27 17.64
N ALA A 200 2.99 -7.65 16.76
CA ALA A 200 2.96 -7.96 15.33
C ALA A 200 4.34 -7.85 14.63
N ALA A 201 5.14 -6.84 14.99
CA ALA A 201 6.45 -6.62 14.37
C ALA A 201 7.40 -7.83 14.52
N ALA A 202 7.39 -8.48 15.69
CA ALA A 202 8.23 -9.63 15.93
C ALA A 202 7.73 -10.87 15.19
N GLU A 203 6.41 -11.07 15.11
CA GLU A 203 5.82 -12.19 14.36
C GLU A 203 6.15 -12.09 12.88
N TRP A 204 5.89 -10.93 12.26
CA TRP A 204 6.15 -10.73 10.83
C TRP A 204 7.63 -10.88 10.48
N ALA A 205 8.53 -10.36 11.33
CA ALA A 205 9.97 -10.49 11.12
C ALA A 205 10.49 -11.94 11.30
N ARG A 206 9.73 -12.86 11.91
CA ARG A 206 10.09 -14.29 11.95
C ARG A 206 9.80 -15.00 10.64
N HIS A 207 8.79 -14.56 9.90
CA HIS A 207 8.39 -15.15 8.62
C HIS A 207 9.23 -14.59 7.47
N ARG A 208 10.51 -14.98 7.39
CA ARG A 208 11.45 -14.37 6.43
C ARG A 208 11.46 -15.03 5.06
N THR A 209 10.66 -16.08 4.87
CA THR A 209 10.43 -16.77 3.60
C THR A 209 8.93 -16.88 3.37
N ARG A 210 8.50 -17.16 2.13
CA ARG A 210 7.10 -17.42 1.78
C ARG A 210 6.62 -18.77 2.32
N ASP A 211 6.49 -18.86 3.63
CA ASP A 211 6.01 -20.03 4.36
C ASP A 211 4.48 -20.05 4.46
N ALA A 212 3.92 -20.86 5.36
CA ALA A 212 2.47 -20.98 5.51
C ALA A 212 1.80 -19.66 5.91
N TYR A 213 2.51 -18.78 6.63
CA TYR A 213 1.99 -17.51 7.10
C TYR A 213 1.68 -16.59 5.92
N TRP A 214 2.67 -16.30 5.06
CA TRP A 214 2.44 -15.41 3.92
C TRP A 214 1.65 -16.02 2.78
N ARG A 215 1.63 -17.36 2.65
CA ARG A 215 0.72 -18.03 1.70
C ARG A 215 -0.73 -17.85 2.11
N HIS A 216 -1.04 -17.80 3.41
CA HIS A 216 -2.40 -17.56 3.87
C HIS A 216 -2.91 -16.22 3.34
N ALA A 217 -4.08 -16.26 2.70
CA ALA A 217 -4.77 -15.09 2.15
C ALA A 217 -3.99 -14.32 1.04
N SER A 218 -2.93 -14.91 0.48
CA SER A 218 -2.31 -14.43 -0.76
C SER A 218 -3.09 -14.91 -1.97
N ILE A 219 -3.70 -13.99 -2.72
CA ILE A 219 -4.54 -14.30 -3.89
C ILE A 219 -3.74 -14.97 -5.01
N CYS A 220 -2.46 -14.64 -5.16
CA CYS A 220 -1.62 -15.24 -6.18
C CYS A 220 -1.28 -16.72 -5.96
N GLU A 221 -1.69 -17.32 -4.84
CA GLU A 221 -1.65 -18.78 -4.65
C GLU A 221 -2.71 -19.51 -5.48
N ASP A 222 -3.90 -18.92 -5.66
CA ASP A 222 -4.98 -19.49 -6.45
C ASP A 222 -5.96 -18.42 -6.94
N PHE A 223 -5.65 -17.82 -8.09
CA PHE A 223 -6.56 -16.84 -8.72
C PHE A 223 -7.89 -17.47 -9.18
N ALA A 224 -7.94 -18.80 -9.42
CA ALA A 224 -9.15 -19.48 -9.83
C ALA A 224 -10.16 -19.63 -8.67
N ALA A 225 -9.71 -19.40 -7.43
CA ALA A 225 -10.57 -19.29 -6.26
C ALA A 225 -11.62 -18.18 -6.39
N ILE A 226 -11.34 -17.11 -7.16
CA ILE A 226 -12.26 -15.98 -7.30
C ILE A 226 -13.21 -16.20 -8.49
N ASP A 227 -14.52 -16.19 -8.20
CA ASP A 227 -15.62 -16.24 -9.19
C ASP A 227 -16.52 -14.98 -9.14
N THR A 228 -16.14 -14.01 -8.31
CA THR A 228 -16.86 -12.74 -8.13
C THR A 228 -16.24 -11.64 -9.01
N PRO A 229 -17.05 -10.84 -9.74
CA PRO A 229 -16.59 -9.67 -10.49
C PRO A 229 -15.72 -8.72 -9.66
N ILE A 230 -14.56 -8.30 -10.19
CA ILE A 230 -13.66 -7.34 -9.55
C ILE A 230 -13.48 -6.08 -10.40
N LEU A 231 -13.66 -4.91 -9.79
CA LEU A 231 -13.08 -3.65 -10.27
C LEU A 231 -11.85 -3.33 -9.41
N SER A 232 -10.66 -3.43 -10.00
CA SER A 232 -9.39 -3.16 -9.33
C SER A 232 -8.91 -1.74 -9.61
N ILE A 233 -8.57 -1.00 -8.56
CA ILE A 233 -8.16 0.40 -8.63
C ILE A 233 -6.75 0.53 -8.04
N ALA A 234 -5.86 1.26 -8.69
CA ALA A 234 -4.54 1.57 -8.12
C ALA A 234 -4.04 2.95 -8.57
N GLY A 235 -2.92 3.38 -7.98
CA GLY A 235 -2.22 4.60 -8.36
C GLY A 235 -0.77 4.31 -8.77
N TRP A 236 -0.23 5.04 -9.74
CA TRP A 236 1.17 4.89 -10.15
C TRP A 236 2.18 5.36 -9.12
N HIS A 237 1.77 6.18 -8.16
CA HIS A 237 2.61 6.56 -7.03
C HIS A 237 2.35 5.67 -5.80
N ASP A 238 1.45 4.70 -5.88
CA ASP A 238 1.13 3.78 -4.80
C ASP A 238 2.07 2.56 -4.73
N GLY A 239 2.26 1.97 -3.56
CA GLY A 239 3.06 0.75 -3.39
C GLY A 239 2.43 -0.49 -4.05
N TYR A 240 1.10 -0.54 -4.18
CA TYR A 240 0.37 -1.71 -4.70
C TYR A 240 -0.04 -1.60 -6.18
N ARG A 241 0.71 -0.81 -6.97
CA ARG A 241 0.42 -0.56 -8.40
C ARG A 241 0.41 -1.80 -9.30
N ASN A 242 0.97 -2.91 -8.83
CA ASN A 242 1.10 -4.16 -9.59
C ASN A 242 -0.17 -5.02 -9.61
N THR A 243 -1.05 -4.85 -8.63
CA THR A 243 -2.22 -5.71 -8.41
C THR A 243 -3.20 -5.76 -9.57
N PRO A 244 -3.59 -4.64 -10.21
CA PRO A 244 -4.60 -4.71 -11.25
C PRO A 244 -4.15 -5.55 -12.45
N ALA A 245 -2.87 -5.46 -12.86
CA ALA A 245 -2.31 -6.29 -13.92
C ALA A 245 -2.32 -7.78 -13.54
N LYS A 246 -1.90 -8.12 -12.32
CA LYS A 246 -1.88 -9.50 -11.81
C LYS A 246 -3.30 -10.10 -11.75
N LEU A 247 -4.30 -9.33 -11.34
CA LEU A 247 -5.70 -9.79 -11.30
C LEU A 247 -6.26 -10.03 -12.71
N LEU A 248 -5.98 -9.12 -13.65
CA LEU A 248 -6.38 -9.28 -15.06
C LEU A 248 -5.76 -10.52 -15.72
N GLU A 249 -4.49 -10.81 -15.39
CA GLU A 249 -3.77 -11.99 -15.89
C GLU A 249 -4.23 -13.29 -15.23
N GLY A 250 -4.48 -13.27 -13.92
CA GLY A 250 -4.68 -14.46 -13.11
C GLY A 250 -6.13 -14.93 -12.98
N VAL A 251 -7.08 -14.00 -12.82
CA VAL A 251 -8.49 -14.34 -12.55
C VAL A 251 -9.19 -14.67 -13.86
N THR A 252 -9.60 -15.93 -13.99
CA THR A 252 -10.21 -16.45 -15.23
C THR A 252 -11.69 -16.82 -15.10
N ASN A 253 -12.18 -16.97 -13.87
CA ASN A 253 -13.55 -17.41 -13.58
C ASN A 253 -14.54 -16.25 -13.38
N ALA A 254 -14.06 -15.00 -13.41
CA ALA A 254 -14.86 -13.81 -13.19
C ALA A 254 -14.37 -12.64 -14.06
N PRO A 255 -15.25 -11.67 -14.39
CA PRO A 255 -14.82 -10.46 -15.08
C PRO A 255 -13.99 -9.57 -14.14
N VAL A 256 -12.82 -9.17 -14.61
CA VAL A 256 -11.97 -8.17 -13.96
C VAL A 256 -11.84 -6.94 -14.86
N LYS A 257 -12.00 -5.75 -14.27
CA LYS A 257 -11.68 -4.46 -14.89
C LYS A 257 -10.72 -3.69 -14.00
N ALA A 258 -9.81 -2.93 -14.60
CA ALA A 258 -8.81 -2.16 -13.87
C ALA A 258 -8.84 -0.67 -14.24
N ILE A 259 -8.64 0.20 -13.24
CA ILE A 259 -8.35 1.63 -13.44
C ILE A 259 -7.09 2.00 -12.65
N ILE A 260 -6.09 2.55 -13.34
CA ILE A 260 -4.84 3.00 -12.70
C ILE A 260 -4.56 4.45 -13.08
N GLY A 261 -4.61 5.35 -12.09
CA GLY A 261 -4.37 6.78 -12.28
C GLY A 261 -3.00 7.22 -11.74
N PRO A 262 -2.67 8.52 -11.85
CA PRO A 262 -1.42 9.08 -11.33
C PRO A 262 -1.46 9.28 -9.81
N TRP A 263 -2.19 8.43 -9.09
CA TRP A 263 -2.59 8.68 -7.71
C TRP A 263 -1.59 8.10 -6.71
N ASN A 264 -1.61 8.70 -5.52
CA ASN A 264 -1.04 8.18 -4.28
C ASN A 264 -2.01 7.18 -3.61
N HIS A 265 -1.75 6.78 -2.37
CA HIS A 265 -2.53 5.76 -1.63
C HIS A 265 -3.90 6.27 -1.13
N LYS A 266 -4.78 6.69 -2.06
CA LYS A 266 -6.11 7.25 -1.80
C LYS A 266 -7.12 6.83 -2.86
N TYR A 267 -8.41 6.91 -2.52
CA TYR A 267 -9.48 6.72 -3.51
C TYR A 267 -9.41 7.81 -4.61
N PRO A 268 -9.73 7.48 -5.88
CA PRO A 268 -9.45 8.37 -7.01
C PRO A 268 -10.10 9.77 -6.96
N HIS A 269 -11.24 9.92 -6.28
CA HIS A 269 -11.96 11.19 -6.17
C HIS A 269 -11.38 12.14 -5.11
N ILE A 270 -10.52 11.63 -4.22
CA ILE A 270 -9.81 12.40 -3.18
C ILE A 270 -8.28 12.30 -3.29
N ALA A 271 -7.77 11.51 -4.23
CA ALA A 271 -6.34 11.28 -4.39
C ALA A 271 -5.58 12.47 -4.96
N THR A 272 -4.26 12.44 -4.76
CA THR A 272 -3.31 13.37 -5.35
C THR A 272 -2.14 12.60 -5.96
N PRO A 273 -1.45 13.13 -6.97
CA PRO A 273 -1.81 14.29 -7.78
C PRO A 273 -3.07 14.10 -8.63
N LYS A 274 -3.61 15.22 -9.14
CA LYS A 274 -4.62 15.23 -10.21
C LYS A 274 -4.05 14.66 -11.53
N PRO A 275 -4.89 14.31 -12.53
CA PRO A 275 -6.36 14.35 -12.55
C PRO A 275 -7.02 13.31 -11.65
N ARG A 276 -8.07 13.75 -10.96
CA ARG A 276 -9.03 12.90 -10.25
C ARG A 276 -10.17 12.53 -11.19
N ILE A 277 -10.92 11.48 -10.86
CA ILE A 277 -12.08 11.01 -11.64
C ILE A 277 -13.33 10.91 -10.77
N ASP A 278 -14.52 10.86 -11.38
CA ASP A 278 -15.76 10.46 -10.69
C ASP A 278 -15.75 8.96 -10.34
N PHE A 279 -14.96 8.62 -9.32
CA PHE A 279 -14.91 7.26 -8.76
C PHE A 279 -16.29 6.77 -8.30
N ILE A 280 -17.12 7.67 -7.77
CA ILE A 280 -18.46 7.34 -7.30
C ILE A 280 -19.35 6.93 -8.47
N GLY A 281 -19.28 7.66 -9.59
CA GLY A 281 -19.97 7.32 -10.83
C GLY A 281 -19.55 5.96 -11.38
N GLU A 282 -18.24 5.69 -11.45
CA GLU A 282 -17.72 4.39 -11.89
C GLU A 282 -18.14 3.24 -10.97
N SER A 283 -18.10 3.47 -9.65
CA SER A 283 -18.53 2.49 -8.65
C SER A 283 -20.03 2.20 -8.76
N LEU A 284 -20.88 3.23 -8.94
CA LEU A 284 -22.31 3.05 -9.11
C LEU A 284 -22.65 2.23 -10.37
N ARG A 285 -21.96 2.47 -11.49
CA ARG A 285 -22.13 1.64 -12.71
C ARG A 285 -21.81 0.18 -12.45
N TRP A 286 -20.76 -0.08 -11.66
CA TRP A 286 -20.35 -1.43 -11.27
C TRP A 286 -21.37 -2.10 -10.36
N TRP A 287 -21.80 -1.40 -9.30
CA TRP A 287 -22.80 -1.89 -8.36
C TRP A 287 -24.16 -2.15 -9.01
N ASP A 288 -24.61 -1.23 -9.86
CA ASP A 288 -25.90 -1.37 -10.54
C ASP A 288 -25.89 -2.61 -11.44
N ARG A 289 -24.76 -2.92 -12.08
CA ARG A 289 -24.64 -4.14 -12.90
C ARG A 289 -24.73 -5.41 -12.07
N TRP A 290 -23.90 -5.52 -11.04
CA TRP A 290 -23.67 -6.80 -10.36
C TRP A 290 -24.57 -7.03 -9.14
N LEU A 291 -25.06 -5.97 -8.51
CA LEU A 291 -25.95 -6.07 -7.36
C LEU A 291 -27.44 -5.89 -7.72
N LYS A 292 -27.73 -5.16 -8.82
CA LYS A 292 -29.12 -4.91 -9.28
C LYS A 292 -29.45 -5.53 -10.64
N GLY A 293 -28.47 -6.06 -11.38
CA GLY A 293 -28.68 -6.64 -12.70
C GLY A 293 -28.98 -5.62 -13.80
N ILE A 294 -28.69 -4.34 -13.58
CA ILE A 294 -28.95 -3.26 -14.54
C ILE A 294 -27.87 -3.29 -15.62
N ASP A 295 -28.26 -3.17 -16.89
CA ASP A 295 -27.27 -3.02 -17.96
C ASP A 295 -26.68 -1.60 -17.95
N THR A 296 -25.44 -1.50 -17.45
CA THR A 296 -24.65 -0.25 -17.38
C THR A 296 -23.52 -0.20 -18.39
N GLY A 297 -23.37 -1.25 -19.22
CA GLY A 297 -22.27 -1.38 -20.19
C GLY A 297 -20.89 -1.65 -19.60
N VAL A 298 -20.71 -1.80 -18.28
CA VAL A 298 -19.37 -2.00 -17.66
C VAL A 298 -18.65 -3.26 -18.12
N GLU A 299 -19.37 -4.27 -18.59
CA GLU A 299 -18.76 -5.47 -19.18
C GLU A 299 -17.97 -5.14 -20.46
N ALA A 300 -18.40 -4.10 -21.20
CA ALA A 300 -17.75 -3.60 -22.41
C ALA A 300 -16.66 -2.54 -22.15
N ASP A 301 -16.48 -2.09 -20.89
CA ASP A 301 -15.36 -1.21 -20.56
C ASP A 301 -14.02 -1.94 -20.87
N PRO A 302 -12.96 -1.24 -21.28
CA PRO A 302 -11.65 -1.87 -21.47
C PRO A 302 -11.17 -2.60 -20.22
N ALA A 303 -10.51 -3.76 -20.40
CA ALA A 303 -9.91 -4.53 -19.31
C ALA A 303 -8.99 -3.66 -18.44
N LEU A 304 -8.13 -2.85 -19.07
CA LEU A 304 -7.27 -1.89 -18.38
C LEU A 304 -7.52 -0.47 -18.87
N ARG A 305 -7.81 0.44 -17.95
CA ARG A 305 -7.85 1.89 -18.16
C ARG A 305 -6.71 2.53 -17.38
N ALA A 306 -5.68 2.99 -18.07
CA ALA A 306 -4.42 3.45 -17.48
C ALA A 306 -4.16 4.92 -17.81
N TYR A 307 -3.68 5.69 -16.84
CA TYR A 307 -3.20 7.05 -17.09
C TYR A 307 -1.72 7.02 -17.49
N VAL A 308 -1.40 7.28 -18.75
CA VAL A 308 -0.02 7.42 -19.21
C VAL A 308 0.49 8.79 -18.77
N MET A 309 1.39 8.79 -17.79
CA MET A 309 2.02 10.02 -17.30
C MET A 309 3.05 10.55 -18.29
N ASP A 310 3.00 11.84 -18.59
CA ASP A 310 4.06 12.51 -19.33
C ASP A 310 5.25 12.83 -18.41
N SER A 311 6.43 12.98 -19.01
CA SER A 311 7.61 13.45 -18.31
C SER A 311 7.39 14.84 -17.71
N MET A 312 7.83 15.00 -16.46
CA MET A 312 7.92 16.29 -15.78
C MET A 312 9.20 16.29 -14.93
N ALA A 313 9.68 17.50 -14.61
CA ALA A 313 10.80 17.67 -13.68
C ALA A 313 10.49 16.99 -12.33
N PRO A 314 11.48 16.36 -11.69
CA PRO A 314 11.28 15.63 -10.45
C PRO A 314 10.91 16.58 -9.31
N ALA A 315 9.85 16.22 -8.58
CA ALA A 315 9.37 16.93 -7.41
C ALA A 315 8.75 15.95 -6.42
N ARG A 316 8.93 16.22 -5.12
CA ARG A 316 8.37 15.38 -4.04
C ARG A 316 6.87 15.62 -3.78
N THR A 317 6.28 16.58 -4.47
CA THR A 317 4.83 16.85 -4.51
C THR A 317 4.45 17.38 -5.88
N TYR A 318 3.32 16.91 -6.41
CA TYR A 318 2.69 17.47 -7.60
C TYR A 318 1.24 17.84 -7.26
N PRO A 319 0.76 19.04 -7.64
CA PRO A 319 -0.67 19.33 -7.64
C PRO A 319 -1.42 18.51 -8.71
N GLU A 320 -0.76 18.32 -9.86
CA GLU A 320 -1.30 17.65 -11.04
C GLU A 320 -0.17 17.01 -11.85
N ARG A 321 -0.44 15.86 -12.48
CA ARG A 321 0.45 15.16 -13.40
C ARG A 321 -0.11 15.27 -14.81
N ALA A 322 0.70 15.82 -15.73
CA ALA A 322 0.38 15.80 -17.15
C ALA A 322 0.36 14.36 -17.68
N GLY A 323 -0.49 14.10 -18.69
CA GLY A 323 -0.65 12.77 -19.25
C GLY A 323 -1.98 12.60 -19.98
N ARG A 324 -2.31 11.33 -20.27
CA ARG A 324 -3.58 10.97 -20.93
C ARG A 324 -4.07 9.60 -20.49
N TRP A 325 -5.38 9.42 -20.48
CA TRP A 325 -5.99 8.11 -20.25
C TRP A 325 -6.00 7.27 -21.54
N VAL A 326 -5.61 6.01 -21.41
CA VAL A 326 -5.69 4.99 -22.47
C VAL A 326 -6.49 3.78 -21.98
N GLY A 327 -7.19 3.13 -22.89
CA GLY A 327 -7.97 1.93 -22.67
C GLY A 327 -7.44 0.77 -23.52
N LEU A 328 -7.22 -0.37 -22.89
CA LEU A 328 -6.80 -1.61 -23.51
C LEU A 328 -7.92 -2.65 -23.30
N PRO A 329 -8.50 -3.20 -24.39
CA PRO A 329 -9.65 -4.09 -24.31
C PRO A 329 -9.31 -5.40 -23.58
N ASP A 330 -8.05 -5.85 -23.68
CA ASP A 330 -7.53 -7.08 -23.11
C ASP A 330 -6.22 -6.79 -22.35
N TRP A 331 -5.87 -7.67 -21.41
CA TRP A 331 -4.58 -7.65 -20.71
C TRP A 331 -4.10 -9.08 -20.44
N PRO A 332 -2.85 -9.45 -20.77
CA PRO A 332 -1.82 -8.67 -21.46
C PRO A 332 -2.27 -8.20 -22.85
N ALA A 333 -1.96 -6.94 -23.18
CA ALA A 333 -2.49 -6.29 -24.36
C ALA A 333 -1.62 -6.53 -25.61
N PRO A 334 -2.18 -6.92 -26.77
CA PRO A 334 -1.41 -7.08 -28.01
C PRO A 334 -0.80 -5.77 -28.53
N GLN A 335 -1.29 -4.62 -28.06
CA GLN A 335 -0.73 -3.29 -28.32
C GLN A 335 0.60 -3.03 -27.59
N VAL A 336 0.96 -3.89 -26.63
CA VAL A 336 2.19 -3.78 -25.86
C VAL A 336 3.21 -4.78 -26.39
N THR A 337 4.31 -4.26 -26.95
CA THR A 337 5.43 -5.05 -27.47
C THR A 337 6.63 -4.96 -26.54
N THR A 338 7.42 -6.04 -26.45
CA THR A 338 8.61 -6.06 -25.59
C THR A 338 9.87 -5.77 -26.41
N HIS A 339 10.72 -4.88 -25.88
CA HIS A 339 12.00 -4.49 -26.47
C HIS A 339 13.13 -4.92 -25.55
N ASP A 340 14.04 -5.75 -26.06
CA ASP A 340 15.21 -6.19 -25.31
C ASP A 340 16.37 -5.22 -25.52
N LEU A 341 16.87 -4.66 -24.42
CA LEU A 341 17.97 -3.71 -24.36
C LEU A 341 19.14 -4.32 -23.57
N PRO A 342 20.18 -4.84 -24.26
CA PRO A 342 21.37 -5.35 -23.59
C PRO A 342 22.10 -4.27 -22.80
N LEU A 343 22.65 -4.62 -21.64
CA LEU A 343 23.54 -3.75 -20.87
C LEU A 343 24.92 -3.75 -21.53
N GLY A 344 25.40 -2.59 -21.95
CA GLY A 344 26.76 -2.36 -22.44
C GLY A 344 27.61 -1.57 -21.45
N ASP A 345 28.82 -1.17 -21.85
CA ASP A 345 29.75 -0.43 -20.98
C ASP A 345 29.24 1.00 -20.71
N GLY A 346 28.35 1.13 -19.72
CA GLY A 346 27.62 2.37 -19.41
C GLY A 346 26.45 2.68 -20.34
N SER A 347 26.14 1.79 -21.29
CA SER A 347 25.05 1.97 -22.28
C SER A 347 23.91 0.98 -22.08
N LEU A 348 22.71 1.35 -22.51
CA LEU A 348 21.52 0.51 -22.54
C LEU A 348 21.04 0.36 -23.99
N GLY A 349 21.02 -0.87 -24.50
CA GLY A 349 20.77 -1.18 -25.93
C GLY A 349 22.04 -1.33 -26.78
N GLY A 350 23.21 -1.47 -26.15
CA GLY A 350 24.52 -1.59 -26.82
C GLY A 350 24.95 -3.04 -27.14
N ASN A 351 26.26 -3.24 -27.35
CA ASN A 351 26.86 -4.53 -27.76
C ASN A 351 27.15 -5.51 -26.60
N GLY A 352 26.46 -5.39 -25.47
CA GLY A 352 26.75 -6.15 -24.25
C GLY A 352 27.97 -5.61 -23.46
N LEU A 353 28.17 -6.14 -22.25
CA LEU A 353 29.31 -5.78 -21.39
C LEU A 353 30.62 -6.35 -21.94
N SER A 354 31.66 -5.51 -22.06
CA SER A 354 32.99 -5.98 -22.47
C SER A 354 33.79 -6.58 -21.32
N ALA A 355 33.46 -6.18 -20.09
CA ALA A 355 34.05 -6.68 -18.85
C ALA A 355 33.01 -6.64 -17.72
N PRO A 356 33.22 -7.39 -16.62
CA PRO A 356 32.35 -7.30 -15.46
C PRO A 356 32.25 -5.87 -14.90
N VAL A 357 31.04 -5.41 -14.60
CA VAL A 357 30.79 -4.13 -13.94
C VAL A 357 30.64 -4.35 -12.44
N SER A 358 31.51 -3.73 -11.64
CA SER A 358 31.45 -3.80 -10.18
C SER A 358 30.41 -2.81 -9.65
N VAL A 359 29.56 -3.27 -8.74
CA VAL A 359 28.51 -2.47 -8.09
C VAL A 359 28.65 -2.61 -6.59
N THR A 360 29.05 -1.53 -5.94
CA THR A 360 29.12 -1.39 -4.48
C THR A 360 28.47 -0.06 -4.14
N THR A 361 27.34 -0.10 -3.42
CA THR A 361 26.55 1.12 -3.15
C THR A 361 26.83 1.68 -1.75
N ASP A 362 26.96 3.00 -1.67
CA ASP A 362 27.01 3.75 -0.41
C ASP A 362 25.74 3.52 0.40
N ALA A 363 25.87 3.34 1.72
CA ALA A 363 24.77 3.01 2.62
C ALA A 363 23.58 3.98 2.54
N ARG A 364 23.83 5.25 2.18
CA ARG A 364 22.84 6.33 2.13
C ARG A 364 22.06 6.39 0.81
N ALA A 365 22.36 5.51 -0.14
CA ALA A 365 21.61 5.46 -1.40
C ALA A 365 20.17 5.01 -1.15
N GLY A 366 19.23 5.64 -1.87
CA GLY A 366 17.79 5.34 -1.81
C GLY A 366 16.95 6.49 -1.24
N GLU A 367 17.57 7.55 -0.73
CA GLU A 367 16.86 8.65 -0.07
C GLU A 367 15.91 9.41 -1.01
N ALA A 368 16.20 9.44 -2.32
CA ALA A 368 15.36 10.10 -3.30
C ALA A 368 14.20 9.22 -3.80
N ILE A 369 14.12 7.94 -3.40
CA ILE A 369 13.13 7.00 -3.95
C ILE A 369 11.68 7.28 -3.51
N GLY A 370 11.50 8.08 -2.44
CA GLY A 370 10.19 8.36 -1.86
C GLY A 370 9.76 7.31 -0.82
N ARG A 371 8.58 7.50 -0.22
CA ARG A 371 7.97 6.51 0.69
C ARG A 371 7.31 5.39 -0.10
N TYR A 372 7.22 4.20 0.50
CA TYR A 372 6.51 3.07 -0.10
C TYR A 372 5.02 3.38 -0.31
N PHE A 373 4.39 4.01 0.70
CA PHE A 373 3.03 4.55 0.61
C PHE A 373 3.03 6.06 0.82
N PRO A 374 2.97 6.85 -0.28
CA PRO A 374 2.62 8.25 -0.15
C PRO A 374 1.12 8.34 0.17
N CYS A 375 0.78 8.76 1.38
CA CYS A 375 -0.59 8.96 1.84
C CYS A 375 -0.99 10.44 1.87
N ALA A 376 -0.12 11.31 1.34
CA ALA A 376 -0.15 12.76 1.49
C ALA A 376 -0.28 13.19 2.96
N TYR A 377 0.43 12.49 3.87
CA TYR A 377 0.59 12.94 5.26
C TYR A 377 1.59 14.10 5.37
N GLY A 378 2.34 14.36 4.29
CA GLY A 378 3.14 15.56 4.13
C GLY A 378 3.70 15.77 2.72
N ALA A 379 4.52 16.81 2.56
CA ALA A 379 4.91 17.35 1.26
C ALA A 379 6.13 16.63 0.61
N LEU A 380 6.69 15.61 1.27
CA LEU A 380 7.99 15.03 0.89
C LEU A 380 7.96 13.54 0.53
N GLU A 381 6.78 12.96 0.36
CA GLU A 381 6.59 11.51 0.22
C GLU A 381 6.85 10.95 -1.20
N LEU A 382 6.62 11.74 -2.26
CA LEU A 382 6.88 11.28 -3.63
C LEU A 382 8.39 11.26 -3.94
N PRO A 383 8.82 10.50 -4.96
CA PRO A 383 10.22 10.45 -5.35
C PRO A 383 10.77 11.84 -5.70
N GLY A 384 11.99 12.12 -5.22
CA GLY A 384 12.75 13.31 -5.56
C GLY A 384 13.58 13.13 -6.83
N ASP A 385 14.46 14.09 -7.08
CA ASP A 385 15.45 13.99 -8.15
C ASP A 385 16.46 12.87 -7.84
N GLN A 386 16.63 11.97 -8.80
CA GLN A 386 17.43 10.76 -8.64
C GLN A 386 18.94 10.98 -8.83
N ARG A 387 19.40 12.18 -9.22
CA ARG A 387 20.82 12.45 -9.51
C ARG A 387 21.78 12.05 -8.40
N ASP A 388 21.40 12.29 -7.14
CA ASP A 388 22.22 11.93 -5.98
C ASP A 388 22.36 10.40 -5.86
N ASP A 389 21.27 9.66 -6.06
CA ASP A 389 21.27 8.19 -6.05
C ASP A 389 21.97 7.61 -7.29
N ASP A 390 21.84 8.26 -8.44
CA ASP A 390 22.54 7.88 -9.68
C ASP A 390 24.06 7.95 -9.52
N ALA A 391 24.57 8.94 -8.79
CA ALA A 391 25.99 9.05 -8.46
C ALA A 391 26.52 7.89 -7.58
N ARG A 392 25.61 7.12 -6.96
CA ARG A 392 25.90 5.96 -6.09
C ARG A 392 25.51 4.63 -6.72
N ALA A 393 25.19 4.62 -8.01
CA ALA A 393 24.69 3.47 -8.75
C ALA A 393 25.57 3.16 -9.97
N ALA A 394 25.51 1.91 -10.44
CA ALA A 394 25.95 1.59 -11.79
C ALA A 394 24.83 1.97 -12.78
N CYS A 395 25.06 3.02 -13.56
CA CYS A 395 24.08 3.55 -14.51
C CYS A 395 24.37 3.07 -15.94
N PHE A 396 23.31 2.69 -16.64
CA PHE A 396 23.31 2.30 -18.05
C PHE A 396 22.30 3.16 -18.79
N ASP A 397 22.78 3.97 -19.73
CA ASP A 397 21.95 4.96 -20.41
C ASP A 397 21.70 4.58 -21.86
N SER A 398 20.47 4.77 -22.34
CA SER A 398 20.21 4.75 -23.78
C SER A 398 20.89 5.94 -24.47
N GLU A 399 21.01 5.90 -25.80
CA GLU A 399 21.15 7.14 -26.56
C GLU A 399 19.93 8.05 -26.35
N PRO A 400 20.05 9.37 -26.57
CA PRO A 400 18.89 10.25 -26.55
C PRO A 400 17.86 9.70 -27.54
N LEU A 401 16.61 9.57 -27.09
CA LEU A 401 15.56 8.97 -27.91
C LEU A 401 15.28 9.85 -29.13
N ASP A 402 15.28 9.28 -30.33
CA ASP A 402 14.94 10.03 -31.55
C ASP A 402 13.45 10.40 -31.61
N ALA A 403 12.60 9.60 -30.95
CA ALA A 403 11.16 9.78 -30.88
C ALA A 403 10.64 9.42 -29.48
N PRO A 404 9.45 9.91 -29.09
CA PRO A 404 8.85 9.56 -27.81
C PRO A 404 8.59 8.05 -27.68
N PHE A 405 8.84 7.51 -26.49
CA PHE A 405 8.66 6.10 -26.15
C PHE A 405 7.67 5.98 -24.98
N THR A 406 6.67 5.10 -25.07
CA THR A 406 5.67 4.93 -23.99
C THR A 406 5.85 3.58 -23.33
N VAL A 407 6.40 3.58 -22.11
CA VAL A 407 6.40 2.40 -21.24
C VAL A 407 4.98 2.14 -20.76
N LEU A 408 4.45 0.95 -20.97
CA LEU A 408 3.20 0.50 -20.35
C LEU A 408 3.32 -0.99 -20.00
N GLY A 409 3.53 -1.28 -18.72
CA GLY A 409 3.76 -2.63 -18.24
C GLY A 409 4.85 -2.67 -17.16
N ALA A 410 5.26 -3.89 -16.77
CA ALA A 410 6.39 -4.14 -15.88
C ALA A 410 7.67 -4.43 -16.68
N PRO A 411 8.71 -3.60 -16.60
CA PRO A 411 10.03 -3.93 -17.14
C PRO A 411 10.65 -5.12 -16.41
N VAL A 412 11.41 -5.95 -17.13
CA VAL A 412 12.07 -7.13 -16.55
C VAL A 412 13.57 -7.08 -16.84
N LEU A 413 14.39 -7.02 -15.79
CA LEU A 413 15.83 -7.09 -15.91
C LEU A 413 16.31 -8.52 -15.65
N ARG A 414 16.97 -9.13 -16.64
CA ARG A 414 17.68 -10.41 -16.48
C ARG A 414 19.18 -10.14 -16.38
N LEU A 415 19.81 -10.69 -15.35
CA LEU A 415 21.24 -10.52 -15.09
C LEU A 415 21.92 -11.87 -14.92
N ARG A 416 23.17 -11.94 -15.37
CA ARG A 416 24.15 -12.90 -14.88
C ARG A 416 25.17 -12.13 -14.06
N LEU A 417 25.37 -12.50 -12.80
CA LEU A 417 26.23 -11.76 -11.86
C LEU A 417 26.89 -12.68 -10.85
N SER A 418 27.87 -12.19 -10.10
CA SER A 418 28.40 -12.84 -8.89
C SER A 418 28.40 -11.87 -7.71
N SER A 419 28.28 -12.40 -6.49
CA SER A 419 28.46 -11.64 -5.24
C SER A 419 29.80 -12.00 -4.59
N ASP A 420 30.45 -11.06 -3.92
CA ASP A 420 31.60 -11.34 -3.03
C ASP A 420 31.17 -11.88 -1.65
N GLN A 421 29.86 -11.87 -1.36
CA GLN A 421 29.24 -12.34 -0.11
C GLN A 421 28.27 -13.50 -0.38
N PRO A 422 27.89 -14.28 0.67
CA PRO A 422 26.85 -15.32 0.55
C PRO A 422 25.42 -14.77 0.47
N PHE A 423 25.28 -13.44 0.44
CA PHE A 423 24.03 -12.69 0.31
C PHE A 423 24.23 -11.55 -0.69
N GLY A 424 23.14 -10.87 -1.04
CA GLY A 424 23.19 -9.63 -1.80
C GLY A 424 21.79 -9.13 -2.13
N GLN A 425 21.65 -7.83 -2.26
CA GLN A 425 20.40 -7.18 -2.68
C GLN A 425 20.63 -6.52 -4.04
N LEU A 426 19.65 -6.65 -4.92
CA LEU A 426 19.54 -5.88 -6.14
C LEU A 426 18.44 -4.84 -5.97
N VAL A 427 18.81 -3.58 -6.18
CA VAL A 427 17.90 -2.45 -6.28
C VAL A 427 18.06 -1.91 -7.69
N VAL A 428 16.97 -1.93 -8.44
CA VAL A 428 16.99 -1.54 -9.86
C VAL A 428 16.02 -0.39 -10.04
N ARG A 429 16.52 0.76 -10.50
CA ARG A 429 15.70 1.94 -10.80
C ARG A 429 15.68 2.17 -12.31
N LEU A 430 14.50 2.45 -12.84
CA LEU A 430 14.32 2.96 -14.19
C LEU A 430 14.01 4.46 -14.11
N CYS A 431 14.82 5.28 -14.76
CA CYS A 431 14.73 6.74 -14.70
C CYS A 431 14.60 7.36 -16.09
N ASP A 432 13.84 8.45 -16.17
CA ASP A 432 13.82 9.39 -17.29
C ASP A 432 14.85 10.49 -17.03
N VAL A 433 15.90 10.56 -17.86
CA VAL A 433 16.94 11.59 -17.76
C VAL A 433 16.71 12.65 -18.82
N ALA A 434 16.35 13.84 -18.36
CA ALA A 434 16.09 15.00 -19.21
C ALA A 434 17.38 15.58 -19.81
N PRO A 435 17.31 16.39 -20.89
CA PRO A 435 18.47 17.01 -21.52
C PRO A 435 19.29 17.94 -20.60
N ASP A 436 18.68 18.46 -19.54
CA ASP A 436 19.35 19.27 -18.50
C ASP A 436 20.02 18.41 -17.41
N GLY A 437 19.87 17.09 -17.48
CA GLY A 437 20.41 16.10 -16.55
C GLY A 437 19.51 15.78 -15.35
N ALA A 438 18.32 16.39 -15.21
CA ALA A 438 17.37 16.00 -14.18
C ALA A 438 16.97 14.52 -14.37
N SER A 439 16.90 13.76 -13.27
CA SER A 439 16.62 12.32 -13.30
C SER A 439 15.33 12.03 -12.54
N THR A 440 14.28 11.65 -13.26
CA THR A 440 12.95 11.37 -12.71
C THR A 440 12.74 9.86 -12.61
N LEU A 441 12.39 9.37 -11.42
CA LEU A 441 12.05 7.95 -11.22
C LEU A 441 10.79 7.58 -12.01
N ILE A 442 10.89 6.56 -12.87
CA ILE A 442 9.75 5.95 -13.56
C ILE A 442 9.18 4.84 -12.68
N CYS A 443 9.99 3.83 -12.37
CA CYS A 443 9.64 2.69 -11.53
C CYS A 443 10.92 2.05 -10.96
N TYR A 444 10.76 1.13 -10.01
CA TYR A 444 11.89 0.37 -9.47
C TYR A 444 11.50 -1.10 -9.23
N GLY A 445 12.50 -1.93 -8.94
CA GLY A 445 12.35 -3.34 -8.62
C GLY A 445 13.41 -3.74 -7.61
N LEU A 446 13.05 -4.69 -6.76
CA LEU A 446 13.91 -5.20 -5.68
C LEU A 446 14.04 -6.71 -5.82
N LEU A 447 15.22 -7.24 -5.47
CA LEU A 447 15.42 -8.67 -5.30
C LEU A 447 16.50 -8.94 -4.26
N ASN A 448 16.17 -9.70 -3.23
CA ASN A 448 17.18 -10.36 -2.41
C ASN A 448 17.66 -11.61 -3.16
N LEU A 449 18.95 -11.66 -3.50
CA LEU A 449 19.57 -12.68 -4.35
C LEU A 449 19.53 -14.10 -3.74
N GLN A 450 19.25 -14.22 -2.44
CA GLN A 450 18.99 -15.52 -1.82
C GLN A 450 17.66 -16.13 -2.30
N PHE A 451 16.75 -15.32 -2.83
CA PHE A 451 15.44 -15.73 -3.38
C PHE A 451 15.38 -15.72 -4.91
N ARG A 452 16.54 -15.70 -5.60
CA ARG A 452 16.61 -15.69 -7.07
C ARG A 452 15.87 -16.84 -7.76
N ASP A 453 15.70 -17.97 -7.04
CA ASP A 453 15.04 -19.19 -7.53
C ASP A 453 13.63 -19.37 -6.94
N GLY A 454 13.09 -18.34 -6.27
CA GLY A 454 11.78 -18.35 -5.61
C GLY A 454 11.86 -18.00 -4.11
N PHE A 455 10.70 -17.71 -3.51
CA PHE A 455 10.60 -17.16 -2.16
C PHE A 455 10.40 -18.19 -1.04
N ALA A 456 10.20 -19.47 -1.38
CA ALA A 456 9.90 -20.51 -0.38
C ALA A 456 11.10 -20.81 0.53
N GLN A 457 12.33 -20.62 0.04
CA GLN A 457 13.57 -20.86 0.77
C GLN A 457 14.62 -19.82 0.36
N ALA A 458 15.41 -19.35 1.33
CA ALA A 458 16.57 -18.52 1.06
C ALA A 458 17.78 -19.44 0.77
N VAL A 459 18.35 -19.35 -0.43
CA VAL A 459 19.52 -20.11 -0.83
C VAL A 459 20.75 -19.21 -0.87
N PRO A 460 21.73 -19.36 0.04
CA PRO A 460 22.95 -18.57 0.04
C PRO A 460 23.69 -18.60 -1.30
N LEU A 461 24.34 -17.49 -1.65
CA LEU A 461 25.25 -17.45 -2.79
C LEU A 461 26.58 -18.12 -2.42
N THR A 462 27.29 -18.63 -3.43
CA THR A 462 28.70 -18.98 -3.29
C THR A 462 29.54 -17.77 -3.73
N PRO A 463 30.33 -17.14 -2.84
CA PRO A 463 31.14 -15.98 -3.21
C PRO A 463 31.98 -16.20 -4.48
N GLY A 464 31.90 -15.25 -5.41
CA GLY A 464 32.60 -15.27 -6.70
C GLY A 464 31.98 -16.21 -7.76
N ALA A 465 31.02 -17.06 -7.41
CA ALA A 465 30.35 -17.92 -8.38
C ALA A 465 29.26 -17.14 -9.16
N PRO A 466 29.19 -17.31 -10.49
CA PRO A 466 28.14 -16.67 -11.29
C PRO A 466 26.77 -17.33 -11.03
N VAL A 467 25.74 -16.50 -10.90
CA VAL A 467 24.33 -16.87 -10.80
C VAL A 467 23.52 -16.05 -11.81
N ASP A 468 22.38 -16.60 -12.22
CA ASP A 468 21.38 -15.86 -13.00
C ASP A 468 20.30 -15.33 -12.04
N ALA A 469 19.83 -14.10 -12.28
CA ALA A 469 18.82 -13.43 -11.47
C ALA A 469 17.86 -12.64 -12.36
N THR A 470 16.58 -12.63 -12.01
CA THR A 470 15.55 -11.85 -12.70
C THR A 470 14.88 -10.89 -11.73
N VAL A 471 14.88 -9.60 -12.06
CA VAL A 471 14.19 -8.56 -11.29
C VAL A 471 13.05 -8.02 -12.16
N THR A 472 11.82 -8.21 -11.70
CA THR A 472 10.65 -7.54 -12.29
C THR A 472 10.47 -6.21 -11.58
N LEU A 473 10.47 -5.12 -12.36
CA LEU A 473 10.20 -3.78 -11.86
C LEU A 473 8.68 -3.56 -11.79
N ASP A 474 8.28 -2.56 -11.00
CA ASP A 474 6.86 -2.24 -10.85
C ASP A 474 6.20 -1.82 -12.17
N GLN A 475 4.91 -2.17 -12.30
CA GLN A 475 4.02 -1.73 -13.36
C GLN A 475 3.98 -0.20 -13.42
N MET A 476 4.05 0.34 -14.64
CA MET A 476 4.01 1.79 -14.86
C MET A 476 3.44 2.11 -16.24
N ALA A 477 2.81 3.29 -16.36
CA ALA A 477 2.47 3.91 -17.64
C ALA A 477 3.12 5.29 -17.75
N TYR A 478 4.19 5.39 -18.53
CA TYR A 478 5.03 6.59 -18.61
C TYR A 478 5.49 6.87 -20.04
N ARG A 479 5.40 8.14 -20.47
CA ARG A 479 5.83 8.58 -21.79
C ARG A 479 7.12 9.39 -21.71
N LEU A 480 8.21 8.80 -22.18
CA LEU A 480 9.50 9.45 -22.35
C LEU A 480 9.50 10.30 -23.63
N PRO A 481 9.87 11.59 -23.57
CA PRO A 481 10.00 12.44 -24.75
C PRO A 481 11.22 12.09 -25.62
N GLY A 482 11.20 12.52 -26.89
CA GLY A 482 12.43 12.54 -27.69
C GLY A 482 13.47 13.49 -27.10
N GLY A 483 14.75 13.14 -27.22
CA GLY A 483 15.89 13.86 -26.65
C GLY A 483 16.22 13.50 -25.21
N HIS A 484 15.32 12.83 -24.49
CA HIS A 484 15.59 12.26 -23.17
C HIS A 484 16.35 10.94 -23.28
N ARG A 485 16.94 10.46 -22.18
CA ARG A 485 17.56 9.13 -22.10
C ARG A 485 16.79 8.26 -21.11
N LEU A 486 16.66 6.98 -21.44
CA LEU A 486 16.25 5.96 -20.48
C LEU A 486 17.48 5.51 -19.70
N ARG A 487 17.44 5.61 -18.38
CA ARG A 487 18.51 5.14 -17.48
C ARG A 487 18.04 3.93 -16.69
N LEU A 488 18.85 2.88 -16.71
CA LEU A 488 18.78 1.78 -15.75
C LEU A 488 19.89 1.97 -14.72
N ALA A 489 19.54 2.14 -13.45
CA ALA A 489 20.48 2.26 -12.36
C ALA A 489 20.41 1.01 -11.46
N VAL A 490 21.57 0.37 -11.23
CA VAL A 490 21.70 -0.83 -10.39
C VAL A 490 22.47 -0.49 -9.12
N GLN A 491 21.92 -0.88 -7.98
CA GLN A 491 22.44 -0.61 -6.64
C GLN A 491 22.34 -1.87 -5.76
N THR A 492 23.09 -1.85 -4.65
CA THR A 492 23.09 -2.92 -3.64
C THR A 492 22.49 -2.50 -2.30
N SER A 493 21.98 -1.26 -2.19
CA SER A 493 21.33 -0.69 -1.01
C SER A 493 20.26 0.31 -1.44
N CYS A 494 19.21 0.48 -0.63
CA CYS A 494 18.13 1.45 -0.82
C CYS A 494 17.58 1.93 0.52
N TRP A 495 18.42 2.52 1.36
CA TRP A 495 18.02 3.07 2.65
C TRP A 495 17.39 4.47 2.47
N PRO A 496 16.30 4.81 3.19
CA PRO A 496 15.65 4.04 4.25
C PRO A 496 14.49 3.15 3.76
N LEU A 497 14.26 2.91 2.47
CA LEU A 497 13.14 2.07 2.00
C LEU A 497 13.31 0.59 2.40
N VAL A 498 14.53 0.07 2.31
CA VAL A 498 14.85 -1.34 2.52
C VAL A 498 15.87 -1.46 3.66
N TRP A 499 15.69 -2.43 4.55
CA TRP A 499 16.72 -2.76 5.54
C TRP A 499 18.02 -3.18 4.81
N PRO A 500 19.19 -2.63 5.20
CA PRO A 500 20.45 -2.95 4.54
C PRO A 500 20.76 -4.44 4.61
N ALA A 501 21.70 -4.92 3.80
CA ALA A 501 22.19 -6.29 3.89
C ALA A 501 22.97 -6.53 5.21
N PRO A 502 23.23 -7.79 5.62
CA PRO A 502 24.03 -8.12 6.81
C PRO A 502 25.48 -7.61 6.81
N GLY A 503 25.94 -7.05 5.70
CA GLY A 503 27.23 -6.40 5.54
C GLY A 503 27.36 -5.77 4.16
N GLN A 504 28.46 -5.05 3.93
CA GLN A 504 28.74 -4.46 2.61
C GLN A 504 28.91 -5.58 1.57
N VAL A 505 28.26 -5.42 0.43
CA VAL A 505 28.34 -6.37 -0.69
C VAL A 505 28.81 -5.65 -1.95
N THR A 506 29.60 -6.37 -2.75
CA THR A 506 29.99 -5.98 -4.10
C THR A 506 29.46 -7.01 -5.09
N LEU A 507 28.60 -6.57 -6.00
CA LEU A 507 28.12 -7.40 -7.10
C LEU A 507 28.98 -7.15 -8.34
N SER A 508 29.32 -8.21 -9.07
CA SER A 508 29.96 -8.12 -10.38
C SER A 508 28.95 -8.53 -11.45
N LEU A 509 28.44 -7.58 -12.22
CA LEU A 509 27.52 -7.84 -13.33
C LEU A 509 28.31 -8.37 -14.52
N LEU A 510 28.00 -9.59 -14.97
CA LEU A 510 28.71 -10.28 -16.06
C LEU A 510 27.98 -10.14 -17.39
N ASN A 511 26.65 -10.11 -17.35
CA ASN A 511 25.79 -9.86 -18.50
C ASN A 511 24.42 -9.36 -18.01
N GLY A 512 23.70 -8.64 -18.87
CA GLY A 512 22.36 -8.17 -18.55
C GLY A 512 21.53 -7.80 -19.76
N THR A 513 20.22 -7.94 -19.64
CA THR A 513 19.25 -7.46 -20.64
C THR A 513 18.00 -6.96 -19.94
N LEU A 514 17.61 -5.72 -20.24
CA LEU A 514 16.34 -5.16 -19.82
C LEU A 514 15.30 -5.43 -20.92
N SER A 515 14.26 -6.18 -20.60
CA SER A 515 13.06 -6.29 -21.42
C SER A 515 12.09 -5.18 -21.03
N LEU A 516 11.78 -4.30 -21.98
CA LEU A 516 10.98 -3.09 -21.76
C LEU A 516 9.64 -3.18 -22.52
N PRO A 517 8.49 -3.09 -21.83
CA PRO A 517 7.18 -3.11 -22.49
C PRO A 517 6.84 -1.72 -23.05
N GLU A 518 6.68 -1.63 -24.37
CA GLU A 518 6.30 -0.43 -25.10
C GLU A 518 4.85 -0.52 -25.58
N LEU A 519 4.05 0.52 -25.35
CA LEU A 519 2.77 0.70 -26.03
C LEU A 519 3.01 1.21 -27.45
N THR A 520 3.01 0.31 -28.43
CA THR A 520 3.23 0.61 -29.86
C THR A 520 1.94 0.64 -30.69
N GLY A 521 0.88 -0.03 -30.21
CA GLY A 521 -0.41 -0.09 -30.89
C GLY A 521 -1.38 1.06 -30.52
N ASP A 522 -2.44 1.19 -31.31
CA ASP A 522 -3.53 2.13 -31.02
C ASP A 522 -4.28 1.68 -29.76
N ALA A 523 -4.22 2.50 -28.71
CA ALA A 523 -5.05 2.34 -27.51
C ALA A 523 -6.28 3.24 -27.59
N GLN A 524 -7.39 2.79 -27.01
CA GLN A 524 -8.61 3.59 -26.95
C GLN A 524 -8.36 4.84 -26.11
N SER A 525 -8.78 6.02 -26.60
CA SER A 525 -8.80 7.22 -25.75
C SER A 525 -9.92 7.11 -24.73
N ILE A 526 -9.61 7.32 -23.46
CA ILE A 526 -10.58 7.26 -22.37
C ILE A 526 -10.78 8.65 -21.79
N THR A 527 -11.98 8.93 -21.32
CA THR A 527 -12.30 10.16 -20.60
C THR A 527 -13.20 9.78 -19.45
N PHE A 528 -12.88 10.34 -18.28
CA PHE A 528 -13.70 10.20 -17.08
C PHE A 528 -14.32 11.55 -16.76
N ASP A 529 -15.50 11.51 -16.15
CA ASP A 529 -16.10 12.70 -15.56
C ASP A 529 -15.24 13.21 -14.39
N ALA A 530 -15.33 14.51 -14.14
CA ALA A 530 -14.67 15.14 -13.00
C ALA A 530 -15.26 14.63 -11.68
N PRO A 531 -14.48 14.56 -10.59
CA PRO A 531 -14.99 14.13 -9.29
C PRO A 531 -16.15 15.02 -8.83
N ARG A 532 -17.13 14.41 -8.18
CA ARG A 532 -18.25 15.11 -7.55
C ARG A 532 -17.73 16.07 -6.46
N PRO A 533 -18.49 17.14 -6.14
CA PRO A 533 -18.20 17.97 -4.97
C PRO A 533 -18.09 17.11 -3.72
N LEU A 534 -17.07 17.38 -2.90
CA LEU A 534 -16.93 16.74 -1.59
C LEU A 534 -18.00 17.30 -0.64
N PRO A 535 -18.51 16.49 0.30
CA PRO A 535 -19.39 16.98 1.36
C PRO A 535 -18.68 18.05 2.21
N GLU A 536 -19.47 18.88 2.88
CA GLU A 536 -18.92 19.80 3.88
C GLU A 536 -18.28 18.99 5.02
N SER A 537 -17.11 19.44 5.47
CA SER A 537 -16.40 18.80 6.58
C SER A 537 -17.15 19.06 7.89
N ILE A 538 -17.41 18.00 8.65
CA ILE A 538 -17.89 18.06 10.03
C ILE A 538 -16.76 18.22 11.05
N LEU A 539 -15.51 18.30 10.58
CA LEU A 539 -14.35 18.53 11.44
C LEU A 539 -14.01 20.02 11.52
N ARG A 540 -13.94 20.53 12.75
CA ARG A 540 -13.35 21.83 13.07
C ARG A 540 -11.87 21.65 13.38
N GLU A 541 -11.03 22.33 12.61
CA GLU A 541 -9.58 22.39 12.86
C GLU A 541 -9.26 23.28 14.06
N HIS A 542 -8.50 22.74 15.02
CA HIS A 542 -7.91 23.47 16.16
C HIS A 542 -6.40 23.67 15.98
N ARG A 543 -5.74 22.77 15.24
CA ARG A 543 -4.32 22.86 14.87
C ARG A 543 -4.13 22.26 13.48
N ALA A 544 -3.45 22.99 12.61
CA ALA A 544 -3.11 22.55 11.27
C ALA A 544 -2.04 21.44 11.27
N GLU A 545 -2.03 20.67 10.19
CA GLU A 545 -1.01 19.67 9.90
C GLU A 545 0.36 20.30 9.64
N LEU A 546 1.43 19.61 10.04
CA LEU A 546 2.81 20.04 9.81
C LEU A 546 3.72 18.84 9.66
N GLU A 547 4.44 18.79 8.53
CA GLU A 547 5.55 17.84 8.35
C GLU A 547 6.90 18.55 8.37
N GLN A 548 7.86 17.95 9.08
CA GLN A 548 9.24 18.39 9.13
C GLN A 548 10.16 17.20 8.89
N VAL A 549 11.18 17.40 8.05
CA VAL A 549 12.24 16.42 7.82
C VAL A 549 13.58 17.06 8.08
N GLU A 550 14.33 16.50 9.04
CA GLU A 550 15.68 16.92 9.39
C GLU A 550 16.68 15.83 9.01
N ARG A 551 17.87 16.25 8.56
CA ARG A 551 18.99 15.37 8.24
C ARG A 551 20.20 15.81 9.03
N ALA A 552 20.89 14.86 9.64
CA ALA A 552 22.06 15.11 10.46
C ALA A 552 23.09 13.97 10.33
N CYS A 553 24.33 14.28 10.68
CA CYS A 553 25.36 13.28 10.95
C CYS A 553 25.67 13.31 12.45
N GLU A 554 25.38 12.22 13.15
CA GLU A 554 25.48 12.15 14.61
C GLU A 554 26.24 10.91 15.03
N ASN A 555 27.33 11.09 15.79
CA ASN A 555 28.19 9.99 16.24
C ASN A 555 28.63 9.06 15.09
N GLY A 556 28.89 9.64 13.91
CA GLY A 556 29.27 8.91 12.70
C GLY A 556 28.12 8.27 11.92
N HIS A 557 26.88 8.33 12.41
CA HIS A 557 25.71 7.79 11.72
C HIS A 557 25.03 8.88 10.88
N ASP A 558 24.51 8.47 9.72
CA ASP A 558 23.59 9.30 8.93
C ASP A 558 22.19 9.15 9.52
N VAL A 559 21.53 10.28 9.84
CA VAL A 559 20.27 10.31 10.57
C VAL A 559 19.23 11.14 9.82
N ILE A 560 18.05 10.54 9.62
CA ILE A 560 16.86 11.20 9.07
C ILE A 560 15.80 11.22 10.17
N ARG A 561 15.32 12.42 10.53
CA ARG A 561 14.19 12.59 11.45
C ARG A 561 12.98 13.12 10.71
N ILE A 562 11.83 12.51 10.94
CA ILE A 562 10.57 12.92 10.35
C ILE A 562 9.58 13.16 11.48
N ARG A 563 8.99 14.36 11.51
CA ARG A 563 7.91 14.70 12.43
C ARG A 563 6.69 15.07 11.60
N SER A 564 5.62 14.30 11.74
CA SER A 564 4.33 14.52 11.08
C SER A 564 3.27 14.77 12.13
N ASP A 565 2.90 16.03 12.31
CA ASP A 565 1.77 16.48 13.12
C ASP A 565 0.52 16.42 12.25
N PHE A 566 -0.40 15.52 12.57
CA PHE A 566 -1.64 15.36 11.81
C PHE A 566 -2.71 16.37 12.23
N GLY A 567 -2.34 17.38 13.03
CA GLY A 567 -3.26 18.39 13.50
C GLY A 567 -4.13 17.92 14.66
N ALA A 568 -5.06 18.80 15.04
CA ALA A 568 -6.07 18.52 16.05
C ALA A 568 -7.44 18.93 15.51
N TYR A 569 -8.39 17.99 15.54
CA TYR A 569 -9.71 18.17 14.93
C TYR A 569 -10.81 17.78 15.90
N GLU A 570 -11.85 18.60 15.96
CA GLU A 570 -13.08 18.35 16.70
C GLU A 570 -14.19 17.97 15.72
N ASN A 571 -14.78 16.79 15.89
CA ASN A 571 -16.05 16.50 15.23
C ASN A 571 -17.14 17.36 15.89
N ILE A 572 -17.76 18.27 15.13
CA ILE A 572 -18.72 19.25 15.67
C ILE A 572 -20.08 18.65 16.05
N GLU A 573 -20.40 17.46 15.55
CA GLU A 573 -21.64 16.75 15.85
C GLU A 573 -21.53 15.95 17.14
N THR A 574 -20.38 15.31 17.36
CA THR A 574 -20.11 14.48 18.54
C THR A 574 -19.36 15.22 19.65
N GLY A 575 -18.71 16.34 19.35
CA GLY A 575 -17.81 17.06 20.26
C GLY A 575 -16.49 16.33 20.57
N LEU A 576 -16.19 15.23 19.86
CA LEU A 576 -14.98 14.45 20.07
C LEU A 576 -13.78 15.14 19.41
N LEU A 577 -12.79 15.50 20.22
CA LEU A 577 -11.51 16.04 19.76
C LEU A 577 -10.48 14.93 19.62
N GLN A 578 -9.73 14.96 18.53
CA GLN A 578 -8.65 14.04 18.22
C GLN A 578 -7.36 14.79 17.90
N ASP A 579 -6.23 14.23 18.30
CA ASP A 579 -4.90 14.77 18.04
C ASP A 579 -3.95 13.60 17.77
N CYS A 580 -3.15 13.70 16.71
CA CYS A 580 -2.20 12.67 16.34
C CYS A 580 -0.84 13.25 15.92
N LEU A 581 0.23 12.61 16.40
CA LEU A 581 1.61 12.96 16.11
C LEU A 581 2.41 11.68 15.82
N LEU A 582 3.20 11.72 14.75
CA LEU A 582 4.21 10.73 14.40
C LEU A 582 5.60 11.38 14.47
N GLU A 583 6.52 10.70 15.14
CA GLU A 583 7.95 11.02 15.12
C GLU A 583 8.74 9.76 14.73
N GLU A 584 9.49 9.85 13.64
CA GLU A 584 10.34 8.78 13.13
C GLU A 584 11.81 9.23 13.12
N THR A 585 12.71 8.32 13.46
CA THR A 585 14.16 8.51 13.30
C THR A 585 14.77 7.28 12.66
N TYR A 586 15.39 7.47 11.51
CA TYR A 586 16.15 6.47 10.79
C TYR A 586 17.63 6.79 10.98
N ALA A 587 18.44 5.79 11.32
CA ALA A 587 19.87 5.97 11.46
C ALA A 587 20.64 4.78 10.85
N ILE A 588 21.73 5.04 10.14
CA ILE A 588 22.62 4.01 9.59
C ILE A 588 24.08 4.41 9.78
N ASP A 589 24.94 3.44 10.12
CA ASP A 589 26.39 3.63 10.12
C ASP A 589 26.92 3.46 8.67
N PRO A 590 27.42 4.52 8.02
CA PRO A 590 27.93 4.44 6.66
C PRO A 590 29.24 3.63 6.55
N GLN A 591 29.91 3.31 7.67
CA GLN A 591 31.10 2.46 7.71
C GLN A 591 30.78 1.00 8.03
N ASP A 592 29.60 0.74 8.60
CA ASP A 592 29.11 -0.60 8.95
C ASP A 592 27.62 -0.69 8.65
N VAL A 593 27.29 -0.95 7.38
CA VAL A 593 25.90 -0.99 6.88
C VAL A 593 25.03 -2.02 7.59
N ALA A 594 25.62 -2.97 8.32
CA ALA A 594 24.88 -3.92 9.12
C ALA A 594 24.20 -3.25 10.32
N LYS A 595 24.67 -2.07 10.75
CA LYS A 595 24.15 -1.27 11.85
C LYS A 595 23.23 -0.17 11.34
N ALA A 596 21.94 -0.48 11.31
CA ALA A 596 20.88 0.49 11.07
C ALA A 596 19.82 0.40 12.16
N SER A 597 19.09 1.49 12.38
CA SER A 597 17.99 1.53 13.33
C SER A 597 16.86 2.44 12.90
N ILE A 598 15.66 2.12 13.38
CA ILE A 598 14.44 2.90 13.24
C ILE A 598 13.85 3.09 14.64
N LEU A 599 13.47 4.31 14.95
CA LEU A 599 12.63 4.66 16.09
C LEU A 599 11.36 5.28 15.54
N SER A 600 10.20 4.72 15.85
CA SER A 600 8.89 5.25 15.49
C SER A 600 8.08 5.50 16.76
N VAL A 601 7.52 6.70 16.89
CA VAL A 601 6.71 7.12 18.04
C VAL A 601 5.39 7.67 17.55
N TRP A 602 4.30 6.96 17.83
CA TRP A 602 2.95 7.44 17.61
C TRP A 602 2.35 7.93 18.92
N THR A 603 1.88 9.17 18.93
CA THR A 603 1.03 9.71 20.00
C THR A 603 -0.37 9.94 19.44
N ARG A 604 -1.38 9.43 20.12
CA ARG A 604 -2.79 9.69 19.81
C ARG A 604 -3.53 10.13 21.05
N LYS A 605 -4.39 11.14 20.90
CA LYS A 605 -5.22 11.65 21.99
C LYS A 605 -6.67 11.75 21.53
N MET A 606 -7.57 11.50 22.48
CA MET A 606 -9.00 11.68 22.30
C MET A 606 -9.58 12.38 23.53
N SER A 607 -10.44 13.38 23.32
CA SER A 607 -11.10 14.05 24.45
C SER A 607 -12.50 14.57 24.13
N ARG A 608 -13.37 14.54 25.15
CA ARG A 608 -14.73 15.12 25.14
C ARG A 608 -15.22 15.30 26.58
N GLY A 609 -15.40 16.54 27.03
CA GLY A 609 -15.77 16.82 28.42
C GLY A 609 -14.75 16.25 29.41
N ASP A 610 -15.20 15.39 30.32
CA ASP A 610 -14.33 14.70 31.29
C ASP A 610 -13.55 13.51 30.70
N PHE A 611 -13.92 13.01 29.52
CA PHE A 611 -13.17 11.98 28.82
C PHE A 611 -11.92 12.59 28.21
N ASN A 612 -10.74 12.11 28.60
CA ASN A 612 -9.46 12.57 28.08
C ASN A 612 -8.42 11.45 28.18
N VAL A 613 -8.07 10.85 27.04
CA VAL A 613 -7.14 9.74 26.98
C VAL A 613 -6.03 10.01 25.99
N ALA A 614 -4.87 9.42 26.26
CA ALA A 614 -3.77 9.39 25.29
C ALA A 614 -3.15 8.00 25.25
N THR A 615 -2.63 7.63 24.09
CA THR A 615 -1.74 6.48 23.95
C THR A 615 -0.46 6.89 23.24
N ILE A 616 0.65 6.29 23.69
CA ILE A 616 1.97 6.47 23.09
C ILE A 616 2.50 5.08 22.76
N VAL A 617 2.77 4.85 21.48
CA VAL A 617 3.40 3.62 20.99
C VAL A 617 4.78 3.99 20.50
N THR A 618 5.81 3.52 21.21
CA THR A 618 7.22 3.69 20.84
C THR A 618 7.78 2.37 20.37
N ALA A 619 8.30 2.30 19.17
CA ALA A 619 8.94 1.10 18.65
C ALA A 619 10.35 1.42 18.15
N ARG A 620 11.33 0.64 18.62
CA ARG A 620 12.74 0.75 18.27
C ARG A 620 13.20 -0.57 17.67
N PHE A 621 13.73 -0.47 16.46
CA PHE A 621 14.24 -1.60 15.69
C PHE A 621 15.70 -1.32 15.40
N GLU A 622 16.58 -2.24 15.76
CA GLU A 622 18.02 -2.13 15.55
C GLU A 622 18.52 -3.38 14.82
N THR A 623 19.53 -3.21 13.98
CA THR A 623 20.16 -4.31 13.26
C THR A 623 21.64 -4.37 13.54
N ASP A 624 22.19 -5.58 13.56
CA ASP A 624 23.62 -5.85 13.41
C ASP A 624 23.82 -6.97 12.37
N ALA A 625 25.04 -7.44 12.09
CA ALA A 625 25.29 -8.46 11.05
C ALA A 625 24.55 -9.79 11.24
N SER A 626 24.01 -10.05 12.43
CA SER A 626 23.44 -11.32 12.83
C SER A 626 21.95 -11.23 13.19
N GLN A 627 21.48 -10.10 13.72
CA GLN A 627 20.19 -10.02 14.40
C GLN A 627 19.46 -8.68 14.18
N PHE A 628 18.13 -8.74 14.25
CA PHE A 628 17.23 -7.63 14.54
C PHE A 628 16.93 -7.65 16.03
N ARG A 629 17.01 -6.49 16.69
CA ARG A 629 16.51 -6.27 18.05
C ARG A 629 15.29 -5.36 17.96
N LEU A 630 14.16 -5.83 18.48
CA LEU A 630 12.87 -5.15 18.41
C LEU A 630 12.40 -4.85 19.82
N ILE A 631 12.11 -3.57 20.10
CA ILE A 631 11.58 -3.13 21.39
C ILE A 631 10.36 -2.27 21.10
N THR A 632 9.19 -2.67 21.60
CA THR A 632 7.97 -1.87 21.48
C THR A 632 7.41 -1.59 22.87
N ARG A 633 7.07 -0.34 23.14
CA ARG A 633 6.49 0.13 24.40
C ARG A 633 5.15 0.79 24.12
N LEU A 634 4.12 0.30 24.81
CA LEU A 634 2.77 0.82 24.80
C LEU A 634 2.48 1.51 26.13
N GLU A 635 2.16 2.79 26.09
CA GLU A 635 1.71 3.55 27.26
C GLU A 635 0.32 4.10 27.01
N ALA A 636 -0.53 4.08 28.04
CA ALA A 636 -1.85 4.69 28.00
C ALA A 636 -2.07 5.59 29.22
N PHE A 637 -2.75 6.71 28.99
CA PHE A 637 -2.97 7.77 29.96
C PHE A 637 -4.44 8.15 30.04
N ASP A 638 -4.88 8.48 31.25
CA ASP A 638 -6.17 9.08 31.55
C ASP A 638 -5.92 10.44 32.21
N GLY A 639 -6.20 11.52 31.47
CA GLY A 639 -5.63 12.83 31.74
C GLY A 639 -4.10 12.77 31.79
N ASP A 640 -3.51 13.33 32.85
CA ASP A 640 -2.06 13.32 33.07
C ASP A 640 -1.56 12.04 33.79
N SER A 641 -2.47 11.12 34.14
CA SER A 641 -2.11 9.91 34.89
C SER A 641 -1.82 8.74 33.96
N LYS A 642 -0.62 8.17 34.06
CA LYS A 642 -0.29 6.92 33.36
C LYS A 642 -1.10 5.77 33.96
N LEU A 643 -1.97 5.20 33.13
CA LEU A 643 -2.89 4.13 33.50
C LEU A 643 -2.30 2.74 33.21
N PHE A 644 -1.57 2.62 32.11
CA PHE A 644 -1.07 1.35 31.62
C PHE A 644 0.31 1.52 30.97
N GLU A 645 1.13 0.48 31.08
CA GLU A 645 2.41 0.36 30.41
C GLU A 645 2.74 -1.10 30.14
N ARG A 646 3.16 -1.40 28.91
CA ARG A 646 3.70 -2.71 28.53
C ARG A 646 4.85 -2.55 27.56
N THR A 647 5.94 -3.28 27.80
CA THR A 647 7.08 -3.36 26.90
C THR A 647 7.20 -4.78 26.36
N PHE A 648 7.35 -4.87 25.05
CA PHE A 648 7.68 -6.07 24.31
C PHE A 648 9.13 -5.97 23.85
N GLU A 649 9.89 -7.04 24.01
CA GLU A 649 11.27 -7.13 23.53
C GLU A 649 11.47 -8.48 22.86
N ASP A 650 12.12 -8.47 21.71
CA ASP A 650 12.49 -9.69 21.00
C ASP A 650 13.77 -9.49 20.18
N THR A 651 14.42 -10.60 19.86
CA THR A 651 15.59 -10.66 19.00
C THR A 651 15.42 -11.75 17.94
N ILE A 652 15.62 -11.40 16.67
CA ILE A 652 15.34 -12.25 15.52
C ILE A 652 16.59 -12.35 14.64
N GLU A 653 16.94 -13.53 14.13
CA GLU A 653 18.13 -13.71 13.30
C GLU A 653 17.95 -13.14 11.87
N ARG A 654 19.03 -12.52 11.35
CA ARG A 654 19.10 -11.95 9.99
C ARG A 654 19.46 -12.95 8.89
N ASN A 655 19.78 -14.18 9.24
CA ASN A 655 19.92 -15.26 8.27
C ASN A 655 18.68 -16.16 8.33
N ALA A 656 18.07 -16.43 7.18
CA ALA A 656 17.16 -17.56 7.04
C ALA A 656 18.02 -18.82 6.82
N GLY A 657 18.61 -19.31 7.91
CA GLY A 657 19.47 -20.49 7.95
C GLY A 657 18.73 -21.72 8.45
#